data_AF-G3HES7-F1
#
_entry.id   AF-G3HES7-F1
#
_cell.length_a   1.000
_cell.length_b   1.000
_cell.length_c   1.000
_cell.angle_alpha   90.00
_cell.angle_beta   90.00
_cell.angle_gamma   90.00
#
_symmetry.space_group_name_H-M   'P 1'
#
loop_
_entity.id
_entity.type
_entity.pdbx_description
1 polymer ?
#
loop_
_entity_poly.entity_id
_entity_poly.type
_entity_poly.pdbx_seq_one_letter_code
_entity_poly.pdbx_strand_id
1 'polypeptide(L)'
;MPAKTFAGIKVHVVDKYQGEENDIILLSLVRSNPEGKVGFLQIPNRICVALSRAKKGMYCIGNMQMLAKVPLWSKIIHTLRENNQIGPSLRLCCQNHPDTHTLVSKASDFQKVPEGGCSLPCEFRLACGHVCTRACHPYDSSHKEFQCMKPCQKVICPDGHRCPLVCFQECQSCQVKVPKIILRCGHKQMVPCSVPESEFCCQEPCPKVLRCGHKCSHLCGEDCVQLCSEKVTVKLKCGHSQQVKCGNAEDVKYGLSVKCTTKCDTVLDCGHPCPGSCHTCFEGRFHERCQQPCKRLLICSHKCQEPCTGECPPCQRTCQNRCVHSQCKKKCGELCSPCVEPCVWRCQHYQCTKLCSEPCNRPRCYVPCTKLLACGHPCIGLCGEPCPKKCRVCQLDEVTQIFFGFEDEPDARFVQLEDCSHIFEVQALDRYMNEQKDDEVAIRLKVCPICQVPIRKNLRYGTSIKQRLEEIEIVKEKIQGSAGEIAASQEQLKALLKSKTLFLQLRSEEFLMLEEKLAQKNLSVKDLGLVENSISFYDHLANLEGSLEKVHYLERQRVRTRLEQVYEWLAKKRLSFSSQELSDLQSEIQRLTYLVNLLMRCKMAEEKVKGSVAEEVSSIRNILEKTCKFTQEDEQLVQKKMDALKTTLPCSGLGISEEERVQIVTALGVPRGHWFKCPNGHIYVITECGGAMQRGTCPECQEVIGGENHTLERSNQLAPEMDGAQHPAWSDTANNLMNFEEIRRMM
;
A
#
# COMPACT_ATOMS: atom_id res chain seq x y z
N MET A 1 56.61 12.37 -18.33
CA MET A 1 56.05 12.19 -19.69
C MET A 1 54.75 11.42 -19.56
N PRO A 2 53.67 11.80 -20.25
CA PRO A 2 52.40 11.08 -20.18
C PRO A 2 52.59 9.61 -20.58
N ALA A 3 52.31 8.70 -19.65
CA ALA A 3 52.72 7.28 -19.73
C ALA A 3 52.09 6.51 -20.91
N LYS A 4 50.92 6.93 -21.39
CA LYS A 4 50.21 6.25 -22.49
C LYS A 4 50.87 6.47 -23.87
N THR A 5 51.49 7.62 -24.10
CA THR A 5 51.99 8.02 -25.43
C THR A 5 53.42 7.56 -25.69
N PHE A 6 54.19 7.30 -24.64
CA PHE A 6 55.61 6.89 -24.71
C PHE A 6 55.83 5.46 -24.18
N ALA A 7 54.74 4.67 -24.06
CA ALA A 7 54.81 3.29 -23.64
C ALA A 7 55.70 2.49 -24.63
N GLY A 8 56.78 1.90 -24.11
CA GLY A 8 57.77 1.16 -24.90
C GLY A 8 59.10 1.90 -25.14
N ILE A 9 59.21 3.20 -24.83
CA ILE A 9 60.47 3.95 -24.92
C ILE A 9 61.22 3.83 -23.59
N LYS A 10 62.38 3.17 -23.60
CA LYS A 10 63.25 3.02 -22.43
C LYS A 10 64.12 4.27 -22.25
N VAL A 11 64.09 4.87 -21.06
CA VAL A 11 64.91 6.04 -20.70
C VAL A 11 65.80 5.69 -19.52
N HIS A 12 67.11 5.63 -19.74
CA HIS A 12 68.09 5.28 -18.72
C HIS A 12 69.26 6.26 -18.72
N VAL A 13 69.93 6.37 -17.57
CA VAL A 13 71.25 7.02 -17.49
C VAL A 13 72.31 6.08 -18.08
N VAL A 14 73.34 6.64 -18.72
CA VAL A 14 74.38 5.88 -19.44
C VAL A 14 74.98 4.74 -18.59
N ASP A 15 75.21 4.99 -17.30
CA ASP A 15 75.86 4.01 -16.41
C ASP A 15 74.97 2.79 -16.14
N LYS A 16 73.65 2.97 -16.13
CA LYS A 16 72.68 1.87 -15.99
C LYS A 16 72.38 1.17 -17.30
N TYR A 17 72.86 1.70 -18.42
CA TYR A 17 72.58 1.21 -19.76
C TYR A 17 73.73 0.39 -20.36
N GLN A 18 74.71 0.03 -19.51
CA GLN A 18 75.85 -0.79 -19.91
C GLN A 18 75.39 -2.23 -20.18
N GLY A 19 75.70 -2.75 -21.37
CA GLY A 19 75.33 -4.10 -21.79
C GLY A 19 74.03 -4.19 -22.59
N GLU A 20 73.21 -3.12 -22.61
CA GLU A 20 72.02 -3.04 -23.46
C GLU A 20 72.33 -2.42 -24.82
N GLU A 21 71.48 -2.68 -25.82
CA GLU A 21 71.53 -2.14 -27.18
C GLU A 21 70.11 -1.95 -27.73
N ASN A 22 69.90 -0.93 -28.57
CA ASN A 22 68.63 -0.69 -29.26
C ASN A 22 68.87 -0.31 -30.73
N ASP A 23 67.85 -0.50 -31.57
CA ASP A 23 67.88 -0.10 -32.98
C ASP A 23 68.18 1.39 -33.15
N ILE A 24 67.53 2.24 -32.37
CA ILE A 24 67.73 3.70 -32.40
C ILE A 24 68.04 4.20 -30.99
N ILE A 25 69.11 4.99 -30.85
CA ILE A 25 69.47 5.65 -29.58
C ILE A 25 69.39 7.17 -29.74
N LEU A 26 68.65 7.81 -28.83
CA LEU A 26 68.63 9.25 -28.66
C LEU A 26 69.49 9.61 -27.43
N LEU A 27 70.70 10.09 -27.66
CA LEU A 27 71.64 10.45 -26.61
C LEU A 27 71.52 11.93 -26.26
N SER A 28 70.99 12.25 -25.09
CA SER A 28 71.00 13.62 -24.55
C SER A 28 72.23 13.86 -23.69
N LEU A 29 73.05 14.83 -24.06
CA LEU A 29 74.27 15.18 -23.32
C LEU A 29 74.00 16.20 -22.20
N VAL A 30 72.82 16.83 -22.17
CA VAL A 30 72.23 17.69 -21.10
C VAL A 30 73.03 18.94 -20.72
N ARG A 31 74.35 18.85 -20.54
CA ARG A 31 75.21 19.91 -20.02
C ARG A 31 75.31 21.05 -21.03
N SER A 32 74.96 22.24 -20.58
CA SER A 32 75.18 23.51 -21.27
C SER A 32 75.27 24.60 -20.21
N ASN A 33 76.46 25.15 -19.98
CA ASN A 33 76.70 26.24 -19.02
C ASN A 33 77.69 27.26 -19.58
N PRO A 34 77.61 28.53 -19.14
CA PRO A 34 78.52 29.58 -19.61
C PRO A 34 79.97 29.37 -19.13
N GLU A 35 80.17 28.72 -17.98
CA GLU A 35 81.49 28.38 -17.41
C GLU A 35 82.24 27.29 -18.19
N GLY A 36 81.56 26.59 -19.12
CA GLY A 36 82.14 25.53 -19.94
C GLY A 36 82.56 24.27 -19.18
N LYS A 37 81.98 24.00 -18.02
CA LYS A 37 82.28 22.82 -17.19
C LYS A 37 81.49 21.61 -17.69
N VAL A 38 82.21 20.61 -18.20
CA VAL A 38 81.65 19.41 -18.84
C VAL A 38 81.32 18.29 -17.82
N GLY A 39 81.94 18.30 -16.64
CA GLY A 39 81.68 17.35 -15.55
C GLY A 39 82.00 15.90 -15.93
N PHE A 40 81.17 14.95 -15.51
CA PHE A 40 81.37 13.50 -15.77
C PHE A 40 81.38 13.09 -17.26
N LEU A 41 81.09 14.00 -18.20
CA LEU A 41 81.17 13.77 -19.65
C LEU A 41 82.60 13.86 -20.19
N GLN A 42 83.60 14.12 -19.34
CA GLN A 42 85.03 14.04 -19.68
C GLN A 42 85.60 12.62 -19.53
N ILE A 43 84.86 11.69 -18.91
CA ILE A 43 85.31 10.32 -18.62
C ILE A 43 85.24 9.49 -19.92
N PRO A 44 86.37 9.02 -20.49
CA PRO A 44 86.39 8.33 -21.79
C PRO A 44 85.51 7.08 -21.85
N ASN A 45 85.55 6.25 -20.79
CA ASN A 45 84.78 5.00 -20.73
C ASN A 45 83.28 5.24 -20.86
N ARG A 46 82.77 6.34 -20.29
CA ARG A 46 81.35 6.70 -20.34
C ARG A 46 80.93 7.15 -21.74
N ILE A 47 81.81 7.85 -22.45
CA ILE A 47 81.59 8.27 -23.84
C ILE A 47 81.52 7.04 -24.74
N CYS A 48 82.47 6.11 -24.62
CA CYS A 48 82.48 4.87 -25.39
C CYS A 48 81.21 4.04 -25.15
N VAL A 49 80.81 3.88 -23.88
CA VAL A 49 79.56 3.17 -23.53
C VAL A 49 78.35 3.87 -24.12
N ALA A 50 78.28 5.21 -24.15
CA ALA A 50 77.13 5.91 -24.71
C ALA A 50 77.03 5.77 -26.24
N LEU A 51 78.17 5.80 -26.95
CA LEU A 51 78.23 5.75 -28.41
C LEU A 51 78.04 4.34 -29.01
N SER A 52 78.30 3.28 -28.23
CA SER A 52 78.27 1.90 -28.72
C SER A 52 76.91 1.19 -28.60
N ARG A 53 75.80 1.91 -28.37
CA ARG A 53 74.49 1.31 -28.00
C ARG A 53 73.49 1.23 -29.15
N ALA A 54 73.74 1.92 -30.25
CA ALA A 54 72.83 1.99 -31.38
C ALA A 54 73.17 0.96 -32.45
N LYS A 55 72.18 0.23 -32.96
CA LYS A 55 72.36 -0.71 -34.09
C LYS A 55 72.15 -0.06 -35.45
N LYS A 56 71.10 0.76 -35.60
CA LYS A 56 70.66 1.33 -36.88
C LYS A 56 70.84 2.84 -36.95
N GLY A 57 70.62 3.57 -35.86
CA GLY A 57 70.72 5.02 -35.85
C GLY A 57 71.04 5.62 -34.49
N MET A 58 71.97 6.58 -34.46
CA MET A 58 72.34 7.31 -33.25
C MET A 58 72.17 8.81 -33.46
N TYR A 59 71.41 9.45 -32.56
CA TYR A 59 71.18 10.90 -32.58
C TYR A 59 71.64 11.52 -31.27
N CYS A 60 72.69 12.34 -31.35
CA CYS A 60 73.26 13.04 -30.19
C CYS A 60 72.72 14.46 -30.09
N ILE A 61 72.17 14.83 -28.94
CA ILE A 61 71.60 16.15 -28.67
C ILE A 61 72.39 16.79 -27.54
N GLY A 62 73.08 17.89 -27.82
CA GLY A 62 73.92 18.56 -26.83
C GLY A 62 74.64 19.79 -27.36
N ASN A 63 75.28 20.54 -26.45
CA ASN A 63 76.06 21.71 -26.80
C ASN A 63 77.47 21.31 -27.28
N MET A 64 77.61 21.15 -28.60
CA MET A 64 78.85 20.69 -29.22
C MET A 64 80.03 21.67 -29.05
N GLN A 65 79.76 22.99 -28.99
CA GLN A 65 80.82 24.00 -28.79
C GLN A 65 81.51 23.82 -27.44
N MET A 66 80.73 23.49 -26.40
CA MET A 66 81.26 23.22 -25.07
C MET A 66 82.01 21.88 -25.00
N LEU A 67 81.44 20.84 -25.61
CA LEU A 67 82.01 19.48 -25.58
C LEU A 67 83.31 19.37 -26.39
N ALA A 68 83.51 20.20 -27.40
CA ALA A 68 84.75 20.28 -28.17
C ALA A 68 86.00 20.59 -27.33
N LYS A 69 85.84 21.14 -26.11
CA LYS A 69 86.96 21.35 -25.17
C LYS A 69 87.54 20.05 -24.62
N VAL A 70 86.79 18.94 -24.67
CA VAL A 70 87.28 17.61 -24.27
C VAL A 70 87.92 16.91 -25.46
N PRO A 71 89.17 16.40 -25.36
CA PRO A 71 89.90 15.85 -26.52
C PRO A 71 89.16 14.76 -27.30
N LEU A 72 88.47 13.83 -26.62
CA LEU A 72 87.75 12.74 -27.28
C LEU A 72 86.50 13.24 -28.03
N TRP A 73 85.71 14.10 -27.39
CA TRP A 73 84.56 14.73 -28.04
C TRP A 73 84.96 15.62 -29.21
N SER A 74 86.10 16.31 -29.11
CA SER A 74 86.65 17.11 -30.22
C SER A 74 86.90 16.26 -31.47
N LYS A 75 87.51 15.08 -31.30
CA LYS A 75 87.72 14.13 -32.41
C LYS A 75 86.40 13.64 -33.01
N ILE A 76 85.43 13.27 -32.16
CA ILE A 76 84.11 12.80 -32.61
C ILE A 76 83.37 13.91 -33.38
N ILE A 77 83.40 15.14 -32.86
CA ILE A 77 82.77 16.31 -33.49
C ILE A 77 83.43 16.62 -34.83
N HIS A 78 84.76 16.48 -34.94
CA HIS A 78 85.47 16.65 -36.21
C HIS A 78 84.97 15.68 -37.26
N THR A 79 84.95 14.37 -36.96
CA THR A 79 84.48 13.33 -37.89
C THR A 79 83.01 13.54 -38.29
N LEU A 80 82.14 13.90 -37.34
CA LEU A 80 80.73 14.18 -37.64
C LEU A 80 80.56 15.43 -38.50
N ARG A 81 81.44 16.44 -38.36
CA ARG A 81 81.43 17.65 -39.17
C ARG A 81 81.88 17.38 -40.61
N GLU A 82 82.94 16.58 -40.80
CA GLU A 82 83.42 16.17 -42.13
C GLU A 82 82.32 15.43 -42.92
N ASN A 83 81.53 14.60 -42.24
CA ASN A 83 80.44 13.86 -42.88
C ASN A 83 79.12 14.67 -43.04
N ASN A 84 79.11 15.97 -42.74
CA ASN A 84 77.91 16.82 -42.73
C ASN A 84 76.77 16.28 -41.84
N GLN A 85 77.11 15.61 -40.73
CA GLN A 85 76.16 15.00 -39.80
C GLN A 85 75.90 15.88 -38.56
N ILE A 86 76.41 17.11 -38.55
CA ILE A 86 76.13 18.10 -37.51
C ILE A 86 75.26 19.21 -38.11
N GLY A 87 74.11 19.46 -37.52
CA GLY A 87 73.23 20.56 -37.92
C GLY A 87 72.20 20.91 -36.84
N PRO A 88 71.50 22.05 -37.00
CA PRO A 88 70.47 22.51 -36.07
C PRO A 88 69.11 21.81 -36.27
N SER A 89 68.97 20.98 -37.30
CA SER A 89 67.71 20.32 -37.69
C SER A 89 67.94 18.85 -38.05
N LEU A 90 66.95 18.00 -37.74
CA LEU A 90 66.91 16.59 -38.13
C LEU A 90 66.23 16.47 -39.51
N ARG A 91 66.79 15.67 -40.44
CA ARG A 91 66.17 15.40 -41.75
C ARG A 91 65.34 14.12 -41.68
N LEU A 92 64.04 14.21 -41.97
CA LEU A 92 63.12 13.10 -42.09
C LEU A 92 62.86 12.77 -43.57
N CYS A 93 62.67 11.49 -43.89
CA CYS A 93 62.35 11.01 -45.23
C CYS A 93 61.07 10.16 -45.19
N CYS A 94 60.14 10.35 -46.12
CA CYS A 94 58.93 9.55 -46.19
C CYS A 94 59.19 8.21 -46.89
N GLN A 95 58.73 7.10 -46.30
CA GLN A 95 58.92 5.76 -46.89
C GLN A 95 58.15 5.56 -48.21
N ASN A 96 56.96 6.15 -48.33
CA ASN A 96 56.12 6.01 -49.53
C ASN A 96 56.49 7.04 -50.61
N HIS A 97 57.16 8.13 -50.24
CA HIS A 97 57.60 9.20 -51.15
C HIS A 97 59.08 9.54 -50.86
N PRO A 98 60.02 8.73 -51.37
CA PRO A 98 61.44 8.82 -51.01
C PRO A 98 62.09 10.16 -51.40
N ASP A 99 61.53 10.86 -52.38
CA ASP A 99 62.01 12.18 -52.81
C ASP A 99 61.58 13.32 -51.88
N THR A 100 60.65 13.05 -50.94
CA THR A 100 60.14 14.06 -50.01
C THR A 100 60.96 14.06 -48.72
N HIS A 101 61.79 15.09 -48.55
CA HIS A 101 62.58 15.30 -47.34
C HIS A 101 62.07 16.49 -46.52
N THR A 102 61.85 16.26 -45.23
CA THR A 102 61.38 17.30 -44.30
C THR A 102 62.44 17.57 -43.25
N LEU A 103 62.94 18.81 -43.17
CA LEU A 103 63.83 19.25 -42.10
C LEU A 103 62.99 19.70 -40.89
N VAL A 104 63.24 19.10 -39.73
CA VAL A 104 62.54 19.41 -38.48
C VAL A 104 63.51 19.96 -37.43
N SER A 105 63.21 21.14 -36.91
CA SER A 105 64.01 21.82 -35.88
C SER A 105 63.19 22.15 -34.63
N LYS A 106 61.89 22.42 -34.82
CA LYS A 106 60.93 22.75 -33.76
C LYS A 106 59.77 21.76 -33.77
N ALA A 107 59.06 21.67 -32.65
CA ALA A 107 57.89 20.79 -32.51
C ALA A 107 56.80 21.07 -33.57
N SER A 108 56.62 22.34 -33.95
CA SER A 108 55.68 22.74 -35.01
C SER A 108 56.02 22.17 -36.39
N ASP A 109 57.30 21.90 -36.66
CA ASP A 109 57.73 21.37 -37.97
C ASP A 109 57.23 19.93 -38.19
N PHE A 110 56.94 19.19 -37.11
CA PHE A 110 56.36 17.85 -37.20
C PHE A 110 54.90 17.85 -37.70
N GLN A 111 54.22 19.00 -37.73
CA GLN A 111 52.90 19.11 -38.38
C GLN A 111 52.97 18.87 -39.90
N LYS A 112 54.16 19.05 -40.51
CA LYS A 112 54.40 18.83 -41.94
C LYS A 112 54.59 17.34 -42.29
N VAL A 113 54.67 16.47 -41.29
CA VAL A 113 54.77 15.01 -41.44
C VAL A 113 53.63 14.32 -40.67
N PRO A 114 52.36 14.58 -41.06
CA PRO A 114 51.21 14.03 -40.36
C PRO A 114 51.19 12.51 -40.42
N GLU A 115 50.81 11.88 -39.31
CA GLU A 115 50.69 10.42 -39.17
C GLU A 115 51.95 9.59 -39.53
N GLY A 116 53.13 10.21 -39.49
CA GLY A 116 54.41 9.57 -39.80
C GLY A 116 54.73 9.46 -41.30
N GLY A 117 53.88 9.99 -42.19
CA GLY A 117 54.15 10.12 -43.62
C GLY A 117 54.32 11.57 -44.06
N CYS A 118 54.15 11.84 -45.37
CA CYS A 118 54.26 13.19 -45.93
C CYS A 118 52.88 13.84 -46.16
N SER A 119 52.86 15.11 -46.53
CA SER A 119 51.63 15.88 -46.75
C SER A 119 50.89 15.57 -48.07
N LEU A 120 51.40 14.67 -48.91
CA LEU A 120 50.73 14.28 -50.16
C LEU A 120 49.54 13.35 -49.88
N PRO A 121 48.46 13.37 -50.69
CA PRO A 121 47.31 12.48 -50.51
C PRO A 121 47.69 11.01 -50.73
N CYS A 122 46.98 10.09 -50.07
CA CYS A 122 47.16 8.67 -50.31
C CYS A 122 46.53 8.27 -51.66
N GLU A 123 47.32 7.70 -52.56
CA GLU A 123 46.87 7.28 -53.89
C GLU A 123 46.23 5.87 -53.91
N PHE A 124 46.06 5.24 -52.75
CA PHE A 124 45.55 3.88 -52.65
C PHE A 124 44.04 3.80 -52.98
N ARG A 125 43.66 2.82 -53.82
CA ARG A 125 42.26 2.56 -54.20
C ARG A 125 41.68 1.42 -53.36
N LEU A 126 40.59 1.72 -52.64
CA LEU A 126 39.89 0.77 -51.78
C LEU A 126 39.13 -0.27 -52.61
N ALA A 127 38.78 -1.41 -52.00
CA ALA A 127 37.99 -2.47 -52.63
C ALA A 127 36.61 -1.99 -53.15
N CYS A 128 36.05 -0.93 -52.54
CA CYS A 128 34.81 -0.30 -53.01
C CYS A 128 34.98 0.59 -54.25
N GLY A 129 36.18 0.68 -54.83
CA GLY A 129 36.51 1.52 -56.00
C GLY A 129 36.84 2.98 -55.67
N HIS A 130 36.58 3.44 -54.44
CA HIS A 130 36.90 4.79 -54.00
C HIS A 130 38.38 4.94 -53.61
N VAL A 131 38.96 6.13 -53.88
CA VAL A 131 40.31 6.51 -53.43
C VAL A 131 40.29 6.92 -51.94
N CYS A 132 41.35 6.57 -51.21
CA CYS A 132 41.55 6.99 -49.81
C CYS A 132 41.55 8.53 -49.68
N THR A 133 40.96 9.04 -48.61
CA THR A 133 40.86 10.49 -48.35
C THR A 133 41.90 11.00 -47.35
N ARG A 134 42.81 10.15 -46.85
CA ARG A 134 43.85 10.54 -45.87
C ARG A 134 45.13 11.01 -46.58
N ALA A 135 45.94 11.78 -45.86
CA ALA A 135 47.32 12.07 -46.25
C ALA A 135 48.16 10.78 -46.21
N CYS A 136 49.29 10.77 -46.91
CA CYS A 136 50.19 9.64 -46.99
C CYS A 136 50.57 9.14 -45.61
N HIS A 137 50.32 7.85 -45.35
CA HIS A 137 50.62 7.22 -44.09
C HIS A 137 51.30 5.86 -44.30
N PRO A 138 52.32 5.49 -43.50
CA PRO A 138 53.05 4.24 -43.66
C PRO A 138 52.52 3.10 -42.78
N TYR A 139 51.63 3.36 -41.81
CA TYR A 139 51.21 2.35 -40.83
C TYR A 139 50.13 1.38 -41.35
N ASP A 140 49.32 1.76 -42.36
CA ASP A 140 48.33 0.88 -42.99
C ASP A 140 48.43 0.94 -44.52
N SER A 141 49.54 0.42 -45.06
CA SER A 141 49.79 0.37 -46.50
C SER A 141 48.73 -0.38 -47.30
N SER A 142 47.99 -1.31 -46.67
CA SER A 142 46.96 -2.13 -47.31
C SER A 142 45.51 -1.63 -47.13
N HIS A 143 45.28 -0.57 -46.35
CA HIS A 143 43.96 0.00 -46.07
C HIS A 143 42.93 -1.03 -45.61
N LYS A 144 43.35 -2.03 -44.83
CA LYS A 144 42.44 -3.10 -44.34
C LYS A 144 41.48 -2.58 -43.27
N GLU A 145 41.89 -1.57 -42.51
CA GLU A 145 41.09 -1.00 -41.42
C GLU A 145 40.32 0.26 -41.85
N PHE A 146 40.62 0.81 -43.03
CA PHE A 146 40.00 2.06 -43.49
C PHE A 146 38.60 1.84 -44.09
N GLN A 147 37.59 2.48 -43.49
CA GLN A 147 36.20 2.42 -43.94
C GLN A 147 35.83 3.61 -44.85
N CYS A 148 35.22 3.32 -46.00
CA CYS A 148 34.88 4.35 -46.97
C CYS A 148 33.62 5.16 -46.58
N MET A 149 33.79 6.47 -46.41
CA MET A 149 32.72 7.40 -46.03
C MET A 149 32.01 8.08 -47.22
N LYS A 150 32.29 7.67 -48.47
CA LYS A 150 31.65 8.25 -49.67
C LYS A 150 30.23 7.68 -49.86
N PRO A 151 29.30 8.43 -50.52
CA PRO A 151 27.95 7.94 -50.77
C PRO A 151 27.96 6.66 -51.61
N CYS A 152 27.09 5.70 -51.26
CA CYS A 152 26.98 4.44 -51.97
C CYS A 152 26.35 4.65 -53.37
N GLN A 153 26.99 4.13 -54.41
CA GLN A 153 26.49 4.24 -55.80
C GLN A 153 25.70 2.99 -56.25
N LYS A 154 25.41 2.04 -55.34
CA LYS A 154 24.69 0.81 -55.67
C LYS A 154 23.19 1.06 -55.88
N VAL A 155 22.61 0.41 -56.89
CA VAL A 155 21.16 0.36 -57.15
C VAL A 155 20.57 -0.82 -56.37
N ILE A 156 19.53 -0.58 -55.58
CA ILE A 156 19.01 -1.55 -54.57
C ILE A 156 17.66 -2.18 -54.94
N CYS A 157 17.03 -1.76 -56.03
CA CYS A 157 15.77 -2.36 -56.50
C CYS A 157 15.63 -2.26 -58.04
N PRO A 158 14.77 -3.10 -58.66
CA PRO A 158 14.56 -3.11 -60.11
C PRO A 158 13.99 -1.80 -60.66
N ASP A 159 13.30 -1.00 -59.84
CA ASP A 159 12.78 0.32 -60.22
C ASP A 159 13.88 1.41 -60.29
N GLY A 160 15.15 1.04 -60.09
CA GLY A 160 16.29 1.94 -60.30
C GLY A 160 16.64 2.85 -59.12
N HIS A 161 16.10 2.63 -57.92
CA HIS A 161 16.42 3.47 -56.76
C HIS A 161 17.83 3.18 -56.22
N ARG A 162 18.59 4.26 -55.97
CA ARG A 162 19.95 4.21 -55.42
C ARG A 162 19.95 4.13 -53.89
N CYS A 163 20.98 3.50 -53.33
CA CYS A 163 21.15 3.41 -51.88
C CYS A 163 21.36 4.81 -51.26
N PRO A 164 20.60 5.20 -50.22
CA PRO A 164 20.80 6.47 -49.52
C PRO A 164 21.95 6.45 -48.49
N LEU A 165 22.58 5.29 -48.29
CA LEU A 165 23.61 5.08 -47.26
C LEU A 165 25.03 5.35 -47.78
N VAL A 166 25.98 5.45 -46.85
CA VAL A 166 27.43 5.54 -47.17
C VAL A 166 28.01 4.17 -47.52
N CYS A 167 29.10 4.16 -48.30
CA CYS A 167 29.59 2.97 -48.98
C CYS A 167 30.05 1.83 -48.04
N PHE A 168 30.48 2.14 -46.81
CA PHE A 168 30.84 1.09 -45.84
C PHE A 168 29.62 0.36 -45.25
N GLN A 169 28.42 0.94 -45.34
CA GLN A 169 27.20 0.36 -44.78
C GLN A 169 26.57 -0.63 -45.76
N GLU A 170 26.01 -1.71 -45.22
CA GLU A 170 25.26 -2.69 -46.01
C GLU A 170 23.97 -2.07 -46.54
N CYS A 171 23.72 -2.27 -47.85
CA CYS A 171 22.56 -1.72 -48.53
C CYS A 171 21.28 -2.44 -48.08
N GLN A 172 20.31 -1.68 -47.57
CA GLN A 172 19.00 -2.19 -47.15
C GLN A 172 17.98 -2.16 -48.31
N SER A 173 16.82 -2.80 -48.09
CA SER A 173 15.71 -2.85 -49.04
C SER A 173 15.11 -1.46 -49.33
N CYS A 174 14.49 -1.31 -50.51
CA CYS A 174 14.00 -0.01 -50.99
C CYS A 174 12.76 0.48 -50.23
N GLN A 175 12.92 1.58 -49.48
CA GLN A 175 11.85 2.24 -48.70
C GLN A 175 11.10 3.35 -49.47
N VAL A 176 11.35 3.51 -50.77
CA VAL A 176 10.67 4.52 -51.58
C VAL A 176 9.20 4.13 -51.73
N LYS A 177 8.27 5.02 -51.34
CA LYS A 177 6.82 4.76 -51.43
C LYS A 177 6.33 4.95 -52.86
N VAL A 178 5.68 3.92 -53.39
CA VAL A 178 5.09 3.90 -54.75
C VAL A 178 3.58 3.62 -54.67
N PRO A 179 2.76 4.17 -55.58
CA PRO A 179 1.32 3.91 -55.58
C PRO A 179 1.03 2.46 -56.01
N LYS A 180 0.42 1.65 -55.14
CA LYS A 180 -0.05 0.28 -55.42
C LYS A 180 -1.55 0.14 -55.12
N ILE A 181 -2.25 -0.78 -55.79
CA ILE A 181 -3.65 -1.11 -55.51
C ILE A 181 -3.68 -2.35 -54.62
N ILE A 182 -4.28 -2.27 -53.44
CA ILE A 182 -4.31 -3.38 -52.49
C ILE A 182 -5.33 -4.43 -52.94
N LEU A 183 -4.88 -5.64 -53.28
CA LEU A 183 -5.72 -6.71 -53.86
C LEU A 183 -6.92 -7.10 -52.98
N ARG A 184 -6.81 -6.99 -51.65
CA ARG A 184 -7.87 -7.39 -50.72
C ARG A 184 -9.08 -6.44 -50.67
N CYS A 185 -8.90 -5.17 -51.01
CA CYS A 185 -9.95 -4.15 -50.85
C CYS A 185 -10.08 -3.17 -52.03
N GLY A 186 -9.19 -3.21 -53.02
CA GLY A 186 -9.23 -2.37 -54.21
C GLY A 186 -8.82 -0.90 -53.99
N HIS A 187 -8.34 -0.53 -52.80
CA HIS A 187 -7.94 0.84 -52.50
C HIS A 187 -6.52 1.15 -53.01
N LYS A 188 -6.32 2.35 -53.57
CA LYS A 188 -5.02 2.84 -54.05
C LYS A 188 -4.26 3.52 -52.90
N GLN A 189 -3.11 2.98 -52.49
CA GLN A 189 -2.32 3.51 -51.38
C GLN A 189 -0.82 3.55 -51.71
N MET A 190 -0.08 4.39 -50.97
CA MET A 190 1.37 4.55 -51.11
C MET A 190 2.09 3.48 -50.28
N VAL A 191 2.62 2.46 -50.95
CA VAL A 191 3.27 1.29 -50.33
C VAL A 191 4.77 1.33 -50.61
N PRO A 192 5.66 0.98 -49.66
CA PRO A 192 7.09 0.86 -49.93
C PRO A 192 7.36 -0.09 -51.11
N CYS A 193 8.27 0.30 -52.02
CA CYS A 193 8.63 -0.44 -53.23
C CYS A 193 8.90 -1.92 -52.94
N SER A 194 9.65 -2.22 -51.86
CA SER A 194 10.01 -3.57 -51.45
C SER A 194 8.88 -4.42 -50.85
N VAL A 195 7.74 -3.82 -50.49
CA VAL A 195 6.62 -4.55 -49.85
C VAL A 195 5.62 -5.00 -50.92
N PRO A 196 5.28 -6.30 -51.00
CA PRO A 196 4.30 -6.80 -51.94
C PRO A 196 2.89 -6.31 -51.59
N GLU A 197 2.05 -6.14 -52.62
CA GLU A 197 0.68 -5.63 -52.52
C GLU A 197 -0.29 -6.53 -51.72
N SER A 198 0.08 -7.79 -51.48
CA SER A 198 -0.69 -8.78 -50.72
C SER A 198 -0.50 -8.69 -49.20
N GLU A 199 0.63 -8.13 -48.74
CA GLU A 199 1.00 -8.04 -47.32
C GLU A 199 0.60 -6.71 -46.67
N PHE A 200 0.27 -5.70 -47.48
CA PHE A 200 -0.04 -4.37 -46.97
C PHE A 200 -1.53 -4.25 -46.56
N CYS A 201 -1.77 -4.03 -45.26
CA CYS A 201 -3.12 -3.79 -44.74
C CYS A 201 -3.60 -2.37 -45.07
N CYS A 202 -4.78 -2.28 -45.69
CA CYS A 202 -5.40 -1.02 -46.08
C CYS A 202 -5.69 -0.12 -44.87
N GLN A 203 -5.29 1.15 -44.97
CA GLN A 203 -5.46 2.17 -43.93
C GLN A 203 -6.76 3.00 -44.01
N GLU A 204 -7.66 2.68 -44.94
CA GLU A 204 -9.00 3.30 -45.01
C GLU A 204 -9.96 2.74 -43.94
N PRO A 205 -10.91 3.55 -43.42
CA PRO A 205 -11.92 3.08 -42.47
C PRO A 205 -12.83 2.02 -43.10
N CYS A 206 -13.19 0.99 -42.33
CA CYS A 206 -14.03 -0.10 -42.83
C CYS A 206 -15.45 0.39 -43.17
N PRO A 207 -15.98 0.13 -44.39
CA PRO A 207 -17.32 0.55 -44.79
C PRO A 207 -18.45 -0.32 -44.22
N LYS A 208 -18.13 -1.41 -43.51
CA LYS A 208 -19.13 -2.37 -43.00
C LYS A 208 -19.85 -1.83 -41.77
N VAL A 209 -21.16 -2.10 -41.71
CA VAL A 209 -22.03 -1.80 -40.56
C VAL A 209 -22.23 -3.08 -39.74
N LEU A 210 -22.05 -2.99 -38.42
CA LEU A 210 -22.23 -4.08 -37.47
C LEU A 210 -23.71 -4.40 -37.27
N ARG A 211 -24.02 -5.58 -36.71
CA ARG A 211 -25.41 -6.04 -36.44
C ARG A 211 -26.23 -5.06 -35.58
N CYS A 212 -25.56 -4.29 -34.72
CA CYS A 212 -26.18 -3.26 -33.89
C CYS A 212 -26.49 -1.95 -34.63
N GLY A 213 -26.24 -1.85 -35.95
CA GLY A 213 -26.47 -0.66 -36.77
C GLY A 213 -25.35 0.40 -36.75
N HIS A 214 -24.23 0.13 -36.05
CA HIS A 214 -23.09 1.06 -35.96
C HIS A 214 -21.99 0.72 -36.99
N LYS A 215 -21.26 1.72 -37.48
CA LYS A 215 -20.13 1.52 -38.42
C LYS A 215 -18.95 0.83 -37.71
N CYS A 216 -18.23 -0.04 -38.41
CA CYS A 216 -17.04 -0.70 -37.88
C CYS A 216 -15.93 0.32 -37.55
N SER A 217 -15.32 0.19 -36.37
CA SER A 217 -14.23 1.07 -35.92
C SER A 217 -12.83 0.63 -36.40
N HIS A 218 -12.71 -0.53 -37.06
CA HIS A 218 -11.44 -1.05 -37.58
C HIS A 218 -11.14 -0.56 -39.01
N LEU A 219 -9.89 -0.71 -39.42
CA LEU A 219 -9.43 -0.44 -40.78
C LEU A 219 -9.95 -1.53 -41.74
N CYS A 220 -10.11 -1.18 -43.02
CA CYS A 220 -10.66 -2.07 -44.05
C CYS A 220 -9.82 -3.36 -44.26
N GLY A 221 -8.53 -3.32 -43.92
CA GLY A 221 -7.63 -4.48 -44.03
C GLY A 221 -7.69 -5.46 -42.86
N GLU A 222 -8.43 -5.15 -41.80
CA GLU A 222 -8.50 -5.93 -40.56
C GLU A 222 -9.83 -6.66 -40.42
N ASP A 223 -9.84 -7.75 -39.64
CA ASP A 223 -11.08 -8.43 -39.27
C ASP A 223 -11.98 -7.49 -38.46
N CYS A 224 -13.27 -7.45 -38.82
CA CYS A 224 -14.23 -6.55 -38.19
C CYS A 224 -14.52 -6.97 -36.75
N VAL A 225 -14.62 -5.98 -35.85
CA VAL A 225 -15.03 -6.20 -34.46
C VAL A 225 -16.41 -6.83 -34.38
N GLN A 226 -16.54 -7.90 -33.60
CA GLN A 226 -17.84 -8.56 -33.35
C GLN A 226 -18.71 -7.78 -32.35
N LEU A 227 -18.08 -7.03 -31.44
CA LEU A 227 -18.74 -6.26 -30.39
C LEU A 227 -18.55 -4.77 -30.61
N CYS A 228 -19.67 -4.04 -30.66
CA CYS A 228 -19.65 -2.60 -30.87
C CYS A 228 -19.18 -1.85 -29.61
N SER A 229 -18.23 -0.93 -29.79
CA SER A 229 -17.68 -0.09 -28.71
C SER A 229 -18.38 1.27 -28.55
N GLU A 230 -19.40 1.57 -29.37
CA GLU A 230 -20.20 2.79 -29.24
C GLU A 230 -20.94 2.84 -27.91
N LYS A 231 -21.09 4.04 -27.33
CA LYS A 231 -21.76 4.22 -26.04
C LYS A 231 -23.26 4.40 -26.24
N VAL A 232 -24.06 3.53 -25.63
CA VAL A 232 -25.53 3.60 -25.63
C VAL A 232 -26.06 3.75 -24.21
N THR A 233 -27.13 4.52 -24.05
CA THR A 233 -27.79 4.69 -22.75
C THR A 233 -28.76 3.54 -22.51
N VAL A 234 -28.59 2.83 -21.40
CA VAL A 234 -29.45 1.73 -20.97
C VAL A 234 -30.03 2.02 -19.59
N LYS A 235 -31.27 1.55 -19.33
CA LYS A 235 -31.90 1.59 -18.01
C LYS A 235 -31.57 0.30 -17.26
N LEU A 236 -30.85 0.41 -16.15
CA LEU A 236 -30.43 -0.72 -15.32
C LEU A 236 -31.57 -1.19 -14.39
N LYS A 237 -31.44 -2.40 -13.82
CA LYS A 237 -32.42 -2.98 -12.88
C LYS A 237 -32.66 -2.11 -11.63
N CYS A 238 -31.63 -1.37 -11.20
CA CYS A 238 -31.72 -0.42 -10.09
C CYS A 238 -32.48 0.88 -10.43
N GLY A 239 -33.09 0.99 -11.62
CA GLY A 239 -33.88 2.15 -12.05
C GLY A 239 -33.07 3.29 -12.67
N HIS A 240 -31.75 3.30 -12.50
CA HIS A 240 -30.85 4.31 -13.04
C HIS A 240 -30.56 4.13 -14.54
N SER A 241 -30.31 5.24 -15.25
CA SER A 241 -29.86 5.24 -16.65
C SER A 241 -28.36 5.50 -16.73
N GLN A 242 -27.63 4.66 -17.46
CA GLN A 242 -26.17 4.77 -17.59
C GLN A 242 -25.72 4.50 -19.04
N GLN A 243 -24.63 5.15 -19.45
CA GLN A 243 -23.97 4.86 -20.72
C GLN A 243 -23.08 3.62 -20.59
N VAL A 244 -23.34 2.61 -21.43
CA VAL A 244 -22.56 1.36 -21.54
C VAL A 244 -22.11 1.16 -22.99
N LYS A 245 -21.11 0.30 -23.22
CA LYS A 245 -20.74 -0.10 -24.58
C LYS A 245 -21.91 -0.86 -25.22
N CYS A 246 -22.15 -0.64 -26.51
CA CYS A 246 -23.27 -1.25 -27.24
C CYS A 246 -23.21 -2.78 -27.22
N GLY A 247 -22.03 -3.38 -27.29
CA GLY A 247 -21.85 -4.83 -27.10
C GLY A 247 -22.33 -5.34 -25.73
N ASN A 248 -22.25 -4.50 -24.69
CA ASN A 248 -22.71 -4.81 -23.34
C ASN A 248 -24.20 -4.46 -23.12
N ALA A 249 -24.87 -3.88 -24.11
CA ALA A 249 -26.30 -3.57 -24.00
C ALA A 249 -27.16 -4.85 -24.08
N GLU A 250 -26.66 -5.90 -24.76
CA GLU A 250 -27.29 -7.22 -24.76
C GLU A 250 -27.12 -7.91 -23.40
N ASP A 251 -25.97 -7.76 -22.73
CA ASP A 251 -25.74 -8.28 -21.37
C ASP A 251 -26.80 -7.76 -20.38
N VAL A 252 -27.23 -6.50 -20.51
CA VAL A 252 -28.29 -5.91 -19.67
C VAL A 252 -29.66 -6.54 -19.97
N LYS A 253 -29.94 -6.91 -21.22
CA LYS A 253 -31.21 -7.59 -21.61
C LYS A 253 -31.27 -9.03 -21.10
N TYR A 254 -30.14 -9.73 -21.07
CA TYR A 254 -30.04 -11.11 -20.54
C TYR A 254 -29.77 -11.16 -19.03
N GLY A 255 -29.70 -10.01 -18.35
CA GLY A 255 -29.63 -9.93 -16.89
C GLY A 255 -28.23 -10.10 -16.29
N LEU A 256 -27.17 -10.00 -17.10
CA LEU A 256 -25.77 -9.96 -16.65
C LEU A 256 -25.42 -8.60 -16.01
N SER A 257 -24.49 -8.65 -15.05
CA SER A 257 -24.24 -7.58 -14.07
C SER A 257 -23.44 -6.41 -14.63
N VAL A 258 -24.12 -5.46 -15.26
CA VAL A 258 -23.55 -4.11 -15.43
C VAL A 258 -23.61 -3.36 -14.10
N LYS A 259 -22.44 -3.00 -13.58
CA LYS A 259 -22.30 -2.25 -12.33
C LYS A 259 -22.78 -0.81 -12.52
N CYS A 260 -23.80 -0.41 -11.74
CA CYS A 260 -24.29 0.97 -11.73
C CYS A 260 -23.28 1.94 -11.08
N THR A 261 -22.86 2.97 -11.81
CA THR A 261 -21.90 3.98 -11.32
C THR A 261 -22.56 5.29 -10.90
N THR A 262 -23.89 5.39 -10.93
CA THR A 262 -24.62 6.56 -10.43
C THR A 262 -24.29 6.80 -8.96
N LYS A 263 -24.02 8.04 -8.57
CA LYS A 263 -23.67 8.40 -7.19
C LYS A 263 -24.85 8.13 -6.24
N CYS A 264 -24.55 7.79 -5.00
CA CYS A 264 -25.56 7.63 -3.96
C CYS A 264 -25.99 9.00 -3.43
N ASP A 265 -27.30 9.28 -3.42
CA ASP A 265 -27.86 10.57 -2.98
C ASP A 265 -28.16 10.65 -1.47
N THR A 266 -27.86 9.58 -0.71
CA THR A 266 -28.14 9.52 0.72
C THR A 266 -27.13 10.34 1.53
N VAL A 267 -27.64 11.09 2.53
CA VAL A 267 -26.82 11.74 3.55
C VAL A 267 -26.62 10.78 4.72
N LEU A 268 -25.37 10.54 5.12
CA LEU A 268 -25.00 9.68 6.23
C LEU A 268 -25.38 10.32 7.58
N ASP A 269 -25.45 9.53 8.66
CA ASP A 269 -25.72 10.03 10.03
C ASP A 269 -24.78 11.16 10.47
N CYS A 270 -23.56 11.18 9.92
CA CYS A 270 -22.57 12.23 10.17
C CYS A 270 -22.86 13.57 9.45
N GLY A 271 -23.96 13.67 8.70
CA GLY A 271 -24.36 14.85 7.93
C GLY A 271 -23.66 15.04 6.59
N HIS A 272 -22.82 14.09 6.17
CA HIS A 272 -22.08 14.15 4.89
C HIS A 272 -22.72 13.27 3.82
N PRO A 273 -22.61 13.62 2.51
CA PRO A 273 -23.11 12.79 1.42
C PRO A 273 -22.33 11.48 1.32
N CYS A 274 -23.04 10.39 0.99
CA CYS A 274 -22.41 9.09 0.79
C CYS A 274 -21.41 9.14 -0.39
N PRO A 275 -20.16 8.69 -0.22
CA PRO A 275 -19.17 8.70 -1.29
C PRO A 275 -19.36 7.55 -2.31
N GLY A 276 -20.25 6.60 -2.02
CA GLY A 276 -20.47 5.41 -2.85
C GLY A 276 -21.30 5.67 -4.11
N SER A 277 -21.33 4.65 -4.98
CA SER A 277 -22.27 4.55 -6.10
C SER A 277 -23.42 3.60 -5.75
N CYS A 278 -24.48 3.60 -6.57
CA CYS A 278 -25.60 2.67 -6.46
C CYS A 278 -25.13 1.20 -6.40
N HIS A 279 -24.11 0.80 -7.17
CA HIS A 279 -23.55 -0.55 -7.08
C HIS A 279 -22.80 -0.82 -5.77
N THR A 280 -21.90 0.08 -5.35
CA THR A 280 -21.13 -0.13 -4.10
C THR A 280 -22.01 -0.03 -2.87
N CYS A 281 -23.09 0.75 -2.94
CA CYS A 281 -24.08 0.85 -1.89
C CYS A 281 -25.13 -0.27 -1.92
N PHE A 282 -24.97 -1.27 -2.80
CA PHE A 282 -25.92 -2.37 -2.99
C PHE A 282 -27.37 -1.89 -3.17
N GLU A 283 -27.54 -0.84 -3.97
CA GLU A 283 -28.82 -0.16 -4.24
C GLU A 283 -29.44 0.53 -3.01
N GLY A 284 -28.57 0.98 -2.09
CA GLY A 284 -28.94 1.74 -0.90
C GLY A 284 -29.09 0.90 0.36
N ARG A 285 -28.76 -0.40 0.31
CA ARG A 285 -28.78 -1.30 1.48
C ARG A 285 -27.60 -1.10 2.42
N PHE A 286 -26.42 -0.80 1.87
CA PHE A 286 -25.21 -0.63 2.66
C PHE A 286 -24.44 0.58 2.21
N HIS A 287 -24.46 1.68 2.96
CA HIS A 287 -23.74 2.88 2.53
C HIS A 287 -22.24 2.76 2.76
N GLU A 288 -21.46 3.39 1.87
CA GLU A 288 -20.02 3.52 2.06
C GLU A 288 -19.71 4.51 3.19
N ARG A 289 -18.67 4.20 3.97
CA ARG A 289 -18.21 5.05 5.08
C ARG A 289 -17.89 6.46 4.60
N CYS A 290 -18.14 7.44 5.45
CA CYS A 290 -17.76 8.82 5.19
C CYS A 290 -16.24 8.89 4.96
N GLN A 291 -15.82 9.63 3.93
CA GLN A 291 -14.40 9.90 3.63
C GLN A 291 -13.99 11.35 3.97
N GLN A 292 -14.91 12.15 4.52
CA GLN A 292 -14.61 13.53 4.90
C GLN A 292 -13.72 13.57 6.15
N PRO A 293 -12.69 14.44 6.19
CA PRO A 293 -11.78 14.52 7.32
C PRO A 293 -12.50 15.03 8.56
N CYS A 294 -12.32 14.34 9.69
CA CYS A 294 -12.90 14.78 10.95
C CYS A 294 -12.21 16.06 11.47
N LYS A 295 -12.98 17.13 11.65
CA LYS A 295 -12.48 18.43 12.18
C LYS A 295 -12.42 18.49 13.71
N ARG A 296 -12.84 17.43 14.42
CA ARG A 296 -12.91 17.41 15.89
C ARG A 296 -11.52 17.28 16.51
N LEU A 297 -11.32 17.97 17.63
CA LEU A 297 -10.13 17.83 18.47
C LEU A 297 -10.36 16.72 19.50
N LEU A 298 -9.41 15.79 19.59
CA LEU A 298 -9.40 14.72 20.59
C LEU A 298 -9.04 15.28 21.98
N ILE A 299 -9.27 14.51 23.06
CA ILE A 299 -8.87 14.86 24.44
C ILE A 299 -7.38 15.18 24.59
N CYS A 300 -6.54 14.56 23.75
CA CYS A 300 -5.10 14.82 23.69
C CYS A 300 -4.72 16.11 22.92
N SER A 301 -5.71 16.91 22.53
CA SER A 301 -5.57 18.16 21.75
C SER A 301 -4.99 17.97 20.34
N HIS A 302 -4.97 16.74 19.83
CA HIS A 302 -4.68 16.45 18.42
C HIS A 302 -5.96 16.51 17.57
N LYS A 303 -5.83 17.02 16.35
CA LYS A 303 -6.88 16.90 15.32
C LYS A 303 -7.06 15.43 14.96
N CYS A 304 -8.30 14.97 14.88
CA CYS A 304 -8.61 13.63 14.40
C CYS A 304 -8.09 13.48 12.95
N GLN A 305 -7.39 12.38 12.67
CA GLN A 305 -6.87 12.07 11.33
C GLN A 305 -7.77 11.09 10.58
N GLU A 306 -8.77 10.54 11.26
CA GLU A 306 -9.68 9.57 10.69
C GLU A 306 -10.85 10.26 9.97
N PRO A 307 -11.47 9.56 9.01
CA PRO A 307 -12.71 10.03 8.41
C PRO A 307 -13.80 10.24 9.47
N CYS A 308 -14.81 11.03 9.13
CA CYS A 308 -15.89 11.35 10.05
C CYS A 308 -16.67 10.09 10.44
N THR A 309 -16.38 9.59 11.64
CA THR A 309 -17.16 8.59 12.36
C THR A 309 -17.94 9.31 13.48
N GLY A 310 -19.15 8.83 13.81
CA GLY A 310 -20.00 9.44 14.86
C GLY A 310 -19.23 9.70 16.16
N GLU A 311 -18.34 8.79 16.53
CA GLU A 311 -17.33 8.96 17.58
C GLU A 311 -15.91 8.88 17.02
N CYS A 312 -15.00 9.73 17.51
CA CYS A 312 -13.61 9.68 17.08
C CYS A 312 -12.83 8.56 17.79
N PRO A 313 -12.01 7.80 17.06
CA PRO A 313 -11.14 6.80 17.67
C PRO A 313 -9.99 7.43 18.49
N PRO A 314 -9.34 6.65 19.37
CA PRO A 314 -8.20 7.11 20.13
C PRO A 314 -7.04 7.54 19.22
N CYS A 315 -6.22 8.47 19.71
CA CYS A 315 -5.18 9.09 18.90
C CYS A 315 -4.03 8.13 18.57
N GLN A 316 -3.76 7.93 17.27
CA GLN A 316 -2.69 7.06 16.77
C GLN A 316 -1.33 7.76 16.58
N ARG A 317 -1.25 9.05 16.89
CA ARG A 317 0.02 9.80 16.85
C ARG A 317 0.96 9.32 17.95
N THR A 318 2.25 9.56 17.81
CA THR A 318 3.22 9.34 18.89
C THR A 318 2.90 10.25 20.07
N CYS A 319 2.99 9.72 21.29
CA CYS A 319 2.74 10.52 22.48
C CYS A 319 3.79 11.63 22.58
N GLN A 320 3.33 12.87 22.74
CA GLN A 320 4.20 14.03 22.89
C GLN A 320 4.50 14.33 24.37
N ASN A 321 3.96 13.53 25.29
CA ASN A 321 4.23 13.66 26.73
C ASN A 321 5.71 13.37 27.00
N ARG A 322 6.37 14.29 27.70
CA ARG A 322 7.79 14.21 28.05
C ARG A 322 8.04 14.96 29.34
N CYS A 323 8.95 14.44 30.15
CA CYS A 323 9.49 15.15 31.30
C CYS A 323 10.96 15.51 31.04
N VAL A 324 11.63 16.07 32.03
CA VAL A 324 13.08 16.34 31.98
C VAL A 324 13.93 15.06 31.93
N HIS A 325 13.36 13.91 32.31
CA HIS A 325 14.06 12.63 32.36
C HIS A 325 13.89 11.82 31.08
N SER A 326 12.68 11.74 30.54
CA SER A 326 12.36 10.89 29.39
C SER A 326 11.15 11.38 28.59
N GLN A 327 11.02 10.87 27.36
CA GLN A 327 9.86 11.07 26.50
C GLN A 327 9.08 9.76 26.36
N CYS A 328 7.75 9.86 26.40
CA CYS A 328 6.86 8.72 26.16
C CYS A 328 7.00 8.20 24.72
N LYS A 329 7.24 6.90 24.57
CA LYS A 329 7.37 6.22 23.25
C LYS A 329 6.06 5.57 22.76
N LYS A 330 5.02 5.56 23.59
CA LYS A 330 3.71 4.94 23.30
C LYS A 330 2.87 5.78 22.34
N LYS A 331 1.76 5.22 21.86
CA LYS A 331 0.76 6.00 21.09
C LYS A 331 0.05 6.98 22.02
N CYS A 332 -0.41 8.10 21.48
CA CYS A 332 -0.98 9.17 22.28
C CYS A 332 -2.33 8.78 22.90
N GLY A 333 -3.08 7.87 22.27
CA GLY A 333 -4.30 7.29 22.81
C GLY A 333 -4.07 6.26 23.91
N GLU A 334 -2.87 5.68 24.00
CA GLU A 334 -2.51 4.71 25.05
C GLU A 334 -2.19 5.41 26.38
N LEU A 335 -2.35 4.64 27.47
CA LEU A 335 -1.97 5.05 28.81
C LEU A 335 -0.45 5.27 28.92
N CYS A 336 -0.08 6.49 29.36
CA CYS A 336 1.31 6.84 29.61
C CYS A 336 1.81 6.14 30.87
N SER A 337 3.02 5.58 30.81
CA SER A 337 3.69 5.10 32.02
C SER A 337 4.15 6.30 32.86
N PRO A 338 3.77 6.42 34.14
CA PRO A 338 4.15 7.55 34.99
C PRO A 338 5.66 7.55 35.25
N CYS A 339 6.26 8.74 35.30
CA CYS A 339 7.67 8.90 35.63
C CYS A 339 7.87 8.80 37.15
N VAL A 340 8.70 7.85 37.58
CA VAL A 340 9.00 7.55 39.00
C VAL A 340 10.28 8.21 39.51
N GLU A 341 10.98 8.96 38.65
CA GLU A 341 12.16 9.74 39.04
C GLU A 341 11.78 10.92 39.96
N PRO A 342 12.68 11.36 40.87
CA PRO A 342 12.43 12.50 41.73
C PRO A 342 12.29 13.80 40.92
N CYS A 343 11.39 14.70 41.34
CA CYS A 343 11.16 15.96 40.64
C CYS A 343 12.39 16.89 40.73
N VAL A 344 12.90 17.36 39.58
CA VAL A 344 14.05 18.30 39.53
C VAL A 344 13.71 19.74 39.88
N TRP A 345 12.44 20.06 40.18
CA TRP A 345 12.01 21.43 40.40
C TRP A 345 12.53 21.96 41.74
N ARG A 346 13.67 22.65 41.67
CA ARG A 346 14.35 23.27 42.81
C ARG A 346 14.86 24.66 42.44
N CYS A 347 14.82 25.59 43.39
CA CYS A 347 15.60 26.82 43.35
C CYS A 347 16.34 26.99 44.68
N GLN A 348 17.08 28.09 44.83
CA GLN A 348 17.79 28.43 46.06
C GLN A 348 16.86 28.59 47.29
N HIS A 349 15.55 28.78 47.08
CA HIS A 349 14.58 29.04 48.14
C HIS A 349 13.66 27.85 48.47
N TYR A 350 13.37 26.96 47.50
CA TYR A 350 12.40 25.87 47.67
C TYR A 350 12.76 24.65 46.82
N GLN A 351 12.44 23.43 47.28
CA GLN A 351 12.68 22.17 46.59
C GLN A 351 11.45 21.25 46.63
N CYS A 352 11.11 20.63 45.50
CA CYS A 352 10.04 19.64 45.41
C CYS A 352 10.50 18.28 45.97
N THR A 353 9.65 17.59 46.74
CA THR A 353 9.92 16.25 47.29
C THR A 353 9.07 15.15 46.66
N LYS A 354 8.21 15.50 45.71
CA LYS A 354 7.29 14.59 45.01
C LYS A 354 7.94 13.93 43.79
N LEU A 355 7.34 12.84 43.32
CA LEU A 355 7.77 12.19 42.08
C LEU A 355 7.49 13.08 40.86
N CYS A 356 8.19 12.83 39.76
CA CYS A 356 8.04 13.62 38.55
C CYS A 356 6.61 13.56 37.96
N SER A 357 5.89 12.44 38.14
CA SER A 357 4.49 12.28 37.71
C SER A 357 3.47 12.97 38.62
N GLU A 358 3.79 13.14 39.90
CA GLU A 358 2.86 13.68 40.90
C GLU A 358 2.79 15.22 40.85
N PRO A 359 1.62 15.83 41.13
CA PRO A 359 1.50 17.28 41.31
C PRO A 359 2.56 17.80 42.29
N CYS A 360 3.31 18.83 41.87
CA CYS A 360 4.41 19.36 42.66
C CYS A 360 3.89 20.02 43.95
N ASN A 361 4.55 19.78 45.08
CA ASN A 361 4.23 20.39 46.39
C ASN A 361 4.97 21.70 46.67
N ARG A 362 5.78 22.17 45.71
CA ARG A 362 6.58 23.40 45.81
C ARG A 362 5.76 24.63 45.36
N PRO A 363 5.75 25.76 46.11
CA PRO A 363 5.10 27.00 45.68
C PRO A 363 5.90 27.74 44.59
N ARG A 364 5.23 28.63 43.87
CA ARG A 364 5.85 29.47 42.81
C ARG A 364 6.88 30.44 43.43
N CYS A 365 8.06 30.55 42.83
CA CYS A 365 9.06 31.54 43.23
C CYS A 365 8.85 32.84 42.45
N TYR A 366 8.83 33.97 43.17
CA TYR A 366 8.70 35.32 42.59
C TYR A 366 10.00 36.14 42.74
N VAL A 367 11.08 35.52 43.23
CA VAL A 367 12.37 36.19 43.39
C VAL A 367 13.01 36.42 42.00
N PRO A 368 13.47 37.64 41.68
CA PRO A 368 14.15 37.93 40.41
C PRO A 368 15.39 37.06 40.17
N CYS A 369 15.69 36.80 38.90
CA CYS A 369 16.90 36.08 38.53
C CYS A 369 18.15 36.96 38.71
N THR A 370 19.19 36.44 39.35
CA THR A 370 20.47 37.15 39.57
C THR A 370 21.50 36.93 38.44
N LYS A 371 21.12 36.23 37.37
CA LYS A 371 22.00 35.92 36.23
C LYS A 371 22.06 37.09 35.24
N LEU A 372 23.20 37.20 34.55
CA LEU A 372 23.38 38.10 33.41
C LEU A 372 23.10 37.36 32.10
N LEU A 373 22.45 38.03 31.15
CA LEU A 373 22.23 37.53 29.80
C LEU A 373 23.53 37.61 28.97
N ALA A 374 23.56 36.95 27.81
CA ALA A 374 24.73 36.96 26.91
C ALA A 374 25.15 38.37 26.46
N CYS A 375 24.22 39.33 26.46
CA CYS A 375 24.46 40.74 26.17
C CYS A 375 25.02 41.54 27.37
N GLY A 376 25.28 40.90 28.51
CA GLY A 376 25.82 41.54 29.73
C GLY A 376 24.78 42.23 30.63
N HIS A 377 23.51 42.26 30.24
CA HIS A 377 22.43 42.90 31.00
C HIS A 377 21.77 41.95 32.03
N PRO A 378 21.15 42.48 33.10
CA PRO A 378 20.38 41.69 34.07
C PRO A 378 19.24 40.90 33.41
N CYS A 379 19.03 39.67 33.87
CA CYS A 379 17.94 38.82 33.43
C CYS A 379 16.58 39.36 33.91
N ILE A 380 15.61 39.44 33.00
CA ILE A 380 14.22 39.86 33.28
C ILE A 380 13.31 38.71 33.76
N GLY A 381 13.88 37.52 33.96
CA GLY A 381 13.20 36.33 34.42
C GLY A 381 13.22 36.14 35.93
N LEU A 382 12.74 34.98 36.37
CA LEU A 382 12.63 34.60 37.79
C LEU A 382 13.63 33.52 38.18
N CYS A 383 13.91 33.42 39.48
CA CYS A 383 14.81 32.44 40.06
C CYS A 383 14.26 31.00 39.91
N GLY A 384 15.09 30.10 39.36
CA GLY A 384 14.76 28.69 39.15
C GLY A 384 14.06 28.37 37.83
N GLU A 385 13.84 29.37 36.97
CA GLU A 385 13.19 29.23 35.66
C GLU A 385 14.21 29.43 34.51
N PRO A 386 13.96 28.90 33.30
CA PRO A 386 14.79 29.18 32.15
C PRO A 386 14.83 30.68 31.88
N CYS A 387 16.04 31.24 31.82
CA CYS A 387 16.23 32.67 31.61
C CYS A 387 15.73 33.04 30.21
N PRO A 388 14.83 34.03 30.07
CA PRO A 388 14.38 34.53 28.78
C PRO A 388 15.57 34.95 27.92
N LYS A 389 15.59 34.50 26.65
CA LYS A 389 16.68 34.86 25.73
C LYS A 389 16.66 36.33 25.29
N LYS A 390 15.52 37.02 25.43
CA LYS A 390 15.36 38.43 25.06
C LYS A 390 15.75 39.35 26.21
N CYS A 391 16.45 40.43 25.88
CA CYS A 391 16.87 41.45 26.83
C CYS A 391 16.01 42.71 26.68
N ARG A 392 15.49 43.23 27.81
CA ARG A 392 14.71 44.49 27.82
C ARG A 392 15.50 45.72 27.35
N VAL A 393 16.83 45.71 27.47
CA VAL A 393 17.70 46.81 27.03
C VAL A 393 18.06 46.70 25.54
N CYS A 394 18.28 45.49 25.03
CA CYS A 394 18.71 45.28 23.64
C CYS A 394 17.54 45.05 22.66
N GLN A 395 16.38 44.63 23.15
CA GLN A 395 15.20 44.29 22.35
C GLN A 395 13.92 44.87 23.00
N LEU A 396 13.92 46.18 23.26
CA LEU A 396 12.81 46.89 23.93
C LEU A 396 11.47 46.65 23.19
N ASP A 397 11.45 46.85 21.86
CA ASP A 397 10.23 46.81 21.04
C ASP A 397 9.57 45.41 20.97
N GLU A 398 10.34 44.34 21.14
CA GLU A 398 9.80 42.96 21.10
C GLU A 398 9.29 42.46 22.45
N VAL A 399 9.64 43.16 23.54
CA VAL A 399 9.23 42.82 24.91
C VAL A 399 7.99 43.62 25.31
N THR A 400 7.76 44.80 24.72
CA THR A 400 6.58 45.67 24.91
C THR A 400 5.40 45.36 23.98
N GLN A 401 5.59 44.52 22.96
CA GLN A 401 4.53 44.09 22.04
C GLN A 401 3.80 42.79 22.47
N ILE A 402 4.09 42.27 23.65
CA ILE A 402 3.43 41.06 24.15
C ILE A 402 2.03 41.50 24.65
N PHE A 403 1.03 40.65 24.51
CA PHE A 403 -0.37 41.11 24.41
C PHE A 403 -1.12 41.09 25.76
N PHE A 404 -0.54 41.58 26.86
CA PHE A 404 -1.24 41.62 28.17
C PHE A 404 -0.88 42.81 29.10
N GLY A 405 -1.19 44.04 28.68
CA GLY A 405 -1.67 45.16 29.55
C GLY A 405 -0.81 45.74 30.70
N PHE A 406 0.25 45.08 31.18
CA PHE A 406 1.10 45.53 32.30
C PHE A 406 2.61 45.51 31.96
N GLU A 407 2.94 45.48 30.67
CA GLU A 407 4.31 45.21 30.17
C GLU A 407 5.24 46.43 30.26
N ASP A 408 4.66 47.61 30.40
CA ASP A 408 5.37 48.89 30.45
C ASP A 408 6.01 49.16 31.83
N GLU A 409 5.67 48.40 32.87
CA GLU A 409 6.19 48.60 34.22
C GLU A 409 7.68 48.20 34.31
N PRO A 410 8.57 49.03 34.91
CA PRO A 410 10.02 48.81 34.93
C PRO A 410 10.44 47.55 35.70
N ASP A 411 9.60 47.05 36.59
CA ASP A 411 9.77 45.83 37.38
C ASP A 411 8.99 44.62 36.84
N ALA A 412 8.28 44.75 35.71
CA ALA A 412 7.65 43.63 35.03
C ALA A 412 8.65 42.49 34.79
N ARG A 413 8.18 41.26 35.00
CA ARG A 413 8.98 40.03 34.87
C ARG A 413 8.32 39.11 33.88
N PHE A 414 9.15 38.30 33.23
CA PHE A 414 8.72 37.49 32.10
C PHE A 414 9.08 36.01 32.28
N VAL A 415 8.17 35.14 31.82
CA VAL A 415 8.36 33.69 31.75
C VAL A 415 8.42 33.28 30.29
N GLN A 416 9.42 32.47 29.94
CA GLN A 416 9.51 31.85 28.63
C GLN A 416 8.96 30.43 28.66
N LEU A 417 8.00 30.10 27.79
CA LEU A 417 7.50 28.74 27.65
C LEU A 417 8.53 27.87 26.92
N GLU A 418 8.92 26.73 27.50
CA GLU A 418 9.92 25.85 26.88
C GLU A 418 9.43 25.19 25.57
N ASP A 419 8.11 24.95 25.44
CA ASP A 419 7.53 24.24 24.30
C ASP A 419 7.46 25.07 23.00
N CYS A 420 7.36 26.40 23.11
CA CYS A 420 7.21 27.29 21.96
C CYS A 420 8.13 28.53 21.99
N SER A 421 8.94 28.70 23.04
CA SER A 421 9.84 29.83 23.25
C SER A 421 9.20 31.22 23.28
N HIS A 422 7.86 31.32 23.27
CA HIS A 422 7.13 32.57 23.50
C HIS A 422 7.30 33.03 24.95
N ILE A 423 7.31 34.34 25.11
CA ILE A 423 7.55 35.03 26.37
C ILE A 423 6.23 35.71 26.77
N PHE A 424 5.89 35.62 28.04
CA PHE A 424 4.69 36.25 28.62
C PHE A 424 5.04 36.92 29.93
N GLU A 425 4.30 37.98 30.26
CA GLU A 425 4.32 38.60 31.58
C GLU A 425 3.78 37.60 32.64
N VAL A 426 4.41 37.58 33.81
CA VAL A 426 4.18 36.60 34.88
C VAL A 426 2.74 36.63 35.39
N GLN A 427 2.19 37.80 35.72
CA GLN A 427 0.86 37.93 36.30
C GLN A 427 -0.24 37.53 35.30
N ALA A 428 -0.11 37.93 34.04
CA ALA A 428 -1.03 37.59 32.97
C ALA A 428 -1.07 36.08 32.72
N LEU A 429 0.09 35.45 32.62
CA LEU A 429 0.17 33.99 32.43
C LEU A 429 -0.27 33.23 33.69
N ASP A 430 0.01 33.75 34.88
CA ASP A 430 -0.47 33.17 36.14
C ASP A 430 -2.01 33.20 36.23
N ARG A 431 -2.66 34.29 35.80
CA ARG A 431 -4.13 34.35 35.68
C ARG A 431 -4.66 33.35 34.66
N TYR A 432 -4.11 33.33 33.44
CA TYR A 432 -4.52 32.40 32.39
C TYR A 432 -4.42 30.92 32.80
N MET A 433 -3.34 30.54 33.51
CA MET A 433 -3.13 29.17 33.96
C MET A 433 -3.99 28.78 35.17
N ASN A 434 -4.48 29.76 35.93
CA ASN A 434 -5.36 29.55 37.10
C ASN A 434 -6.85 29.70 36.76
N GLU A 435 -7.21 30.39 35.67
CA GLU A 435 -8.59 30.55 35.22
C GLU A 435 -9.21 29.19 34.84
N GLN A 436 -10.16 28.76 35.66
CA GLN A 436 -11.15 27.74 35.32
C GLN A 436 -12.36 28.47 34.73
N LYS A 437 -12.47 28.53 33.41
CA LYS A 437 -13.72 28.99 32.79
C LYS A 437 -14.73 27.85 32.91
N ASP A 438 -15.88 28.12 33.54
CA ASP A 438 -16.99 27.16 33.72
C ASP A 438 -17.51 26.58 32.38
N ASP A 439 -17.23 27.24 31.25
CA ASP A 439 -17.67 26.81 29.90
C ASP A 439 -16.74 25.80 29.21
N GLU A 440 -15.56 25.47 29.75
CA GLU A 440 -14.68 24.42 29.18
C GLU A 440 -15.12 23.02 29.66
N VAL A 441 -16.25 22.53 29.13
CA VAL A 441 -16.78 21.15 29.34
C VAL A 441 -15.77 20.04 28.95
N ALA A 442 -14.64 20.36 28.33
CA ALA A 442 -13.67 19.40 27.83
C ALA A 442 -12.35 19.43 28.60
N ILE A 443 -12.04 18.33 29.31
CA ILE A 443 -10.72 18.02 29.89
C ILE A 443 -9.66 18.14 28.77
N ARG A 444 -8.90 19.24 28.77
CA ARG A 444 -7.90 19.58 27.74
C ARG A 444 -6.70 20.30 28.36
N LEU A 445 -5.56 20.20 27.68
CA LEU A 445 -4.36 20.96 28.07
C LEU A 445 -4.52 22.43 27.70
N LYS A 446 -4.07 23.32 28.59
CA LYS A 446 -3.94 24.74 28.26
C LYS A 446 -2.91 24.93 27.15
N VAL A 447 -3.18 25.86 26.25
CA VAL A 447 -2.39 26.11 25.05
C VAL A 447 -1.74 27.48 25.14
N CYS A 448 -0.64 27.68 24.40
CA CYS A 448 -0.03 28.98 24.29
C CYS A 448 -1.02 29.97 23.65
N PRO A 449 -1.28 31.15 24.26
CA PRO A 449 -2.21 32.14 23.70
C PRO A 449 -1.84 32.63 22.29
N ILE A 450 -0.55 32.67 21.97
CA ILE A 450 -0.03 33.17 20.68
C ILE A 450 -0.10 32.09 19.60
N CYS A 451 0.46 30.90 19.86
CA CYS A 451 0.66 29.88 18.82
C CYS A 451 -0.18 28.63 18.99
N GLN A 452 -1.03 28.56 20.01
CA GLN A 452 -1.93 27.43 20.29
C GLN A 452 -1.19 26.09 20.54
N VAL A 453 0.12 26.12 20.79
CA VAL A 453 0.91 24.93 21.15
C VAL A 453 0.56 24.52 22.59
N PRO A 454 0.16 23.26 22.86
CA PRO A 454 -0.15 22.79 24.22
C PRO A 454 1.05 22.95 25.17
N ILE A 455 0.82 23.52 26.34
CA ILE A 455 1.82 23.72 27.38
C ILE A 455 2.01 22.42 28.15
N ARG A 456 3.13 21.72 27.93
CA ARG A 456 3.43 20.41 28.53
C ARG A 456 4.66 20.45 29.42
N LYS A 457 5.63 21.31 29.08
CA LYS A 457 6.91 21.42 29.77
C LYS A 457 7.08 22.83 30.30
N ASN A 458 6.68 23.00 31.55
CA ASN A 458 7.00 24.20 32.31
C ASN A 458 7.05 23.87 33.80
N LEU A 459 8.18 24.18 34.43
CA LEU A 459 8.41 23.86 35.83
C LEU A 459 7.52 24.70 36.76
N ARG A 460 7.36 26.01 36.50
CA ARG A 460 6.49 26.94 37.26
C ARG A 460 5.05 26.46 37.36
N TYR A 461 4.49 26.00 36.24
CA TYR A 461 3.10 25.53 36.15
C TYR A 461 2.97 24.01 36.27
N GLY A 462 4.01 23.33 36.75
CA GLY A 462 4.08 21.88 36.81
C GLY A 462 2.89 21.24 37.54
N THR A 463 2.39 21.86 38.62
CA THR A 463 1.21 21.34 39.35
C THR A 463 -0.05 21.32 38.48
N SER A 464 -0.40 22.44 37.83
CA SER A 464 -1.59 22.56 36.96
C SER A 464 -1.47 21.66 35.72
N ILE A 465 -0.28 21.61 35.10
CA ILE A 465 -0.04 20.75 33.93
C ILE A 465 -0.18 19.27 34.29
N LYS A 466 0.41 18.83 35.40
CA LYS A 466 0.34 17.42 35.84
C LYS A 466 -1.07 17.01 36.22
N GLN A 467 -1.84 17.88 36.89
CA GLN A 467 -3.24 17.63 37.21
C GLN A 467 -4.08 17.43 35.94
N ARG A 468 -3.90 18.27 34.93
CA ARG A 468 -4.60 18.10 33.64
C ARG A 468 -4.15 16.85 32.87
N LEU A 469 -2.87 16.49 32.95
CA LEU A 469 -2.38 15.24 32.36
C LEU A 469 -2.99 14.02 33.06
N GLU A 470 -3.10 14.04 34.39
CA GLU A 470 -3.74 12.99 35.18
C GLU A 470 -5.23 12.85 34.81
N GLU A 471 -5.97 13.95 34.72
CA GLU A 471 -7.37 13.95 34.24
C GLU A 471 -7.50 13.34 32.84
N ILE A 472 -6.57 13.66 31.92
CA ILE A 472 -6.55 13.08 30.56
C ILE A 472 -6.28 11.57 30.61
N GLU A 473 -5.38 11.10 31.47
CA GLU A 473 -5.08 9.67 31.62
C GLU A 473 -6.28 8.90 32.21
N ILE A 474 -7.02 9.47 33.17
CA ILE A 474 -8.27 8.87 33.69
C ILE A 474 -9.31 8.72 32.57
N VAL A 475 -9.45 9.73 31.70
CA VAL A 475 -10.39 9.65 30.56
C VAL A 475 -9.91 8.60 29.54
N LYS A 476 -8.61 8.50 29.28
CA LYS A 476 -8.06 7.45 28.42
C LYS A 476 -8.32 6.06 28.98
N GLU A 477 -8.16 5.87 30.28
CA GLU A 477 -8.45 4.60 30.97
C GLU A 477 -9.92 4.21 30.78
N LYS A 478 -10.85 5.16 30.96
CA LYS A 478 -12.28 4.93 30.70
C LYS A 478 -12.58 4.58 29.24
N ILE A 479 -11.86 5.17 28.28
CA ILE A 479 -12.07 4.91 26.84
C ILE A 479 -11.45 3.58 26.40
N GLN A 480 -10.29 3.21 26.94
CA GLN A 480 -9.59 1.98 26.58
C GLN A 480 -10.11 0.76 27.33
N GLY A 481 -10.70 0.96 28.52
CA GLY A 481 -11.08 -0.07 29.47
C GLY A 481 -9.95 -0.42 30.44
N SER A 482 -10.31 -0.92 31.63
CA SER A 482 -9.31 -1.43 32.56
C SER A 482 -8.70 -2.75 32.03
N ALA A 483 -7.45 -3.03 32.39
CA ALA A 483 -6.77 -4.25 31.95
C ALA A 483 -7.51 -5.54 32.39
N GLY A 484 -8.20 -5.49 33.54
CA GLY A 484 -9.01 -6.60 34.04
C GLY A 484 -10.28 -6.84 33.21
N GLU A 485 -11.00 -5.77 32.86
CA GLU A 485 -12.20 -5.86 32.00
C GLU A 485 -11.85 -6.37 30.60
N ILE A 486 -10.77 -5.86 30.00
CA ILE A 486 -10.30 -6.29 28.68
C ILE A 486 -10.00 -7.80 28.70
N ALA A 487 -9.27 -8.28 29.72
CA ALA A 487 -8.94 -9.69 29.84
C ALA A 487 -10.18 -10.58 30.05
N ALA A 488 -11.12 -10.15 30.91
CA ALA A 488 -12.36 -10.87 31.17
C ALA A 488 -13.23 -10.96 29.91
N SER A 489 -13.45 -9.84 29.22
CA SER A 489 -14.20 -9.79 27.97
C SER A 489 -13.52 -10.59 26.86
N GLN A 490 -12.19 -10.57 26.78
CA GLN A 490 -11.43 -11.36 25.80
C GLN A 490 -11.62 -12.88 26.02
N GLU A 491 -11.55 -13.35 27.26
CA GLU A 491 -11.83 -14.76 27.58
C GLU A 491 -13.31 -15.13 27.32
N GLN A 492 -14.24 -14.25 27.68
CA GLN A 492 -15.66 -14.44 27.38
C GLN A 492 -15.91 -14.56 25.87
N LEU A 493 -15.30 -13.69 25.06
CA LEU A 493 -15.45 -13.72 23.60
C LEU A 493 -14.78 -14.93 22.96
N LYS A 494 -13.65 -15.41 23.50
CA LYS A 494 -13.04 -16.67 23.06
C LYS A 494 -13.95 -17.86 23.35
N ALA A 495 -14.54 -17.92 24.54
CA ALA A 495 -15.51 -18.96 24.89
C ALA A 495 -16.75 -18.90 24.00
N LEU A 496 -17.27 -17.68 23.75
CA LEU A 496 -18.41 -17.46 22.87
C LEU A 496 -18.11 -17.89 21.44
N LEU A 497 -16.96 -17.52 20.87
CA LEU A 497 -16.54 -17.93 19.54
C LEU A 497 -16.45 -19.46 19.42
N LYS A 498 -15.79 -20.14 20.39
CA LYS A 498 -15.68 -21.60 20.42
C LYS A 498 -17.03 -22.32 20.52
N SER A 499 -18.04 -21.70 21.12
CA SER A 499 -19.39 -22.26 21.19
C SER A 499 -20.13 -22.28 19.84
N LYS A 500 -19.69 -21.45 18.86
CA LYS A 500 -20.34 -21.32 17.55
C LYS A 500 -19.80 -22.34 16.54
N THR A 501 -20.17 -23.61 16.74
CA THR A 501 -19.70 -24.73 15.90
C THR A 501 -20.16 -24.64 14.44
N LEU A 502 -21.38 -24.18 14.19
CA LEU A 502 -21.93 -23.99 12.83
C LEU A 502 -21.16 -22.93 12.04
N PHE A 503 -20.75 -21.84 12.70
CA PHE A 503 -19.92 -20.81 12.09
C PHE A 503 -18.55 -21.37 11.69
N LEU A 504 -17.88 -22.13 12.57
CA LEU A 504 -16.61 -22.79 12.26
C LEU A 504 -16.71 -23.75 11.07
N GLN A 505 -17.80 -24.53 10.98
CA GLN A 505 -18.02 -25.51 9.91
C GLN A 505 -18.24 -24.85 8.55
N LEU A 506 -19.05 -23.78 8.50
CA LEU A 506 -19.43 -23.12 7.26
C LEU A 506 -18.41 -22.09 6.78
N ARG A 507 -17.67 -21.45 7.69
CA ARG A 507 -16.77 -20.31 7.42
C ARG A 507 -15.55 -20.34 8.33
N SER A 508 -14.64 -21.27 8.05
CA SER A 508 -13.43 -21.50 8.84
C SER A 508 -12.41 -20.37 8.73
N GLU A 509 -12.29 -19.70 7.58
CA GLU A 509 -11.34 -18.61 7.37
C GLU A 509 -11.66 -17.38 8.24
N GLU A 510 -12.92 -16.94 8.24
CA GLU A 510 -13.38 -15.81 9.06
C GLU A 510 -13.34 -16.13 10.55
N PHE A 511 -13.62 -17.38 10.92
CA PHE A 511 -13.49 -17.86 12.31
C PHE A 511 -12.05 -17.72 12.80
N LEU A 512 -11.08 -18.25 12.04
CA LEU A 512 -9.66 -18.18 12.36
C LEU A 512 -9.17 -16.73 12.45
N MET A 513 -9.61 -15.86 11.53
CA MET A 513 -9.29 -14.43 11.58
C MET A 513 -9.74 -13.77 12.90
N LEU A 514 -10.93 -14.11 13.41
CA LEU A 514 -11.44 -13.55 14.67
C LEU A 514 -10.70 -14.14 15.88
N GLU A 515 -10.35 -15.42 15.83
CA GLU A 515 -9.54 -16.07 16.86
C GLU A 515 -8.13 -15.45 16.94
N GLU A 516 -7.47 -15.21 15.81
CA GLU A 516 -6.17 -14.53 15.74
C GLU A 516 -6.25 -13.10 16.29
N LYS A 517 -7.32 -12.36 16.01
CA LYS A 517 -7.55 -11.03 16.58
C LYS A 517 -7.70 -11.09 18.09
N LEU A 518 -8.49 -12.04 18.61
CA LEU A 518 -8.64 -12.27 20.05
C LEU A 518 -7.37 -12.82 20.72
N ALA A 519 -6.37 -13.29 19.98
CA ALA A 519 -5.09 -13.71 20.55
C ALA A 519 -4.11 -12.54 20.77
N GLN A 520 -4.41 -11.34 20.24
CA GLN A 520 -3.55 -10.17 20.38
C GLN A 520 -3.57 -9.63 21.82
N LYS A 521 -2.40 -9.16 22.30
CA LYS A 521 -2.23 -8.67 23.68
C LYS A 521 -2.58 -7.19 23.89
N ASN A 522 -2.74 -6.42 22.82
CA ASN A 522 -2.92 -4.96 22.86
C ASN A 522 -4.32 -4.54 22.37
N LEU A 523 -5.37 -5.28 22.76
CA LEU A 523 -6.75 -4.97 22.36
C LEU A 523 -7.35 -3.90 23.28
N SER A 524 -8.08 -2.95 22.70
CA SER A 524 -8.92 -2.01 23.45
C SER A 524 -10.36 -2.54 23.58
N VAL A 525 -11.14 -1.98 24.51
CA VAL A 525 -12.59 -2.27 24.61
C VAL A 525 -13.32 -2.05 23.28
N LYS A 526 -12.91 -1.05 22.49
CA LYS A 526 -13.48 -0.80 21.15
C LYS A 526 -13.14 -1.92 20.16
N ASP A 527 -11.94 -2.49 20.22
CA ASP A 527 -11.56 -3.63 19.38
C ASP A 527 -12.33 -4.89 19.78
N LEU A 528 -12.54 -5.10 21.08
CA LEU A 528 -13.35 -6.21 21.58
C LEU A 528 -14.82 -6.07 21.16
N GLY A 529 -15.40 -4.87 21.26
CA GLY A 529 -16.76 -4.61 20.77
C GLY A 529 -16.91 -4.80 19.25
N LEU A 530 -15.88 -4.49 18.46
CA LEU A 530 -15.85 -4.81 17.03
C LEU A 530 -15.90 -6.33 16.80
N VAL A 531 -15.09 -7.08 17.56
CA VAL A 531 -15.04 -8.54 17.46
C VAL A 531 -16.36 -9.16 17.91
N GLU A 532 -16.95 -8.72 19.02
CA GLU A 532 -18.25 -9.18 19.51
C GLU A 532 -19.35 -9.01 18.46
N ASN A 533 -19.48 -7.80 17.90
CA ASN A 533 -20.44 -7.53 16.84
C ASN A 533 -20.19 -8.43 15.62
N SER A 534 -18.92 -8.60 15.24
CA SER A 534 -18.55 -9.48 14.12
C SER A 534 -18.97 -10.93 14.38
N ILE A 535 -18.66 -11.49 15.57
CA ILE A 535 -19.05 -12.85 15.94
C ILE A 535 -20.57 -13.01 15.88
N SER A 536 -21.32 -12.06 16.45
CA SER A 536 -22.79 -12.09 16.42
C SER A 536 -23.35 -12.09 14.99
N PHE A 537 -22.83 -11.22 14.12
CA PHE A 537 -23.29 -11.15 12.72
C PHE A 537 -22.91 -12.41 11.92
N TYR A 538 -21.67 -12.88 12.02
CA TYR A 538 -21.23 -14.09 11.33
C TYR A 538 -22.00 -15.33 11.81
N ASP A 539 -22.29 -15.44 13.12
CA ASP A 539 -23.09 -16.52 13.68
C ASP A 539 -24.54 -16.49 13.18
N HIS A 540 -25.18 -15.31 13.16
CA HIS A 540 -26.53 -15.17 12.60
C HIS A 540 -26.58 -15.58 11.12
N LEU A 541 -25.60 -15.14 10.32
CA LEU A 541 -25.52 -15.50 8.90
C LEU A 541 -25.27 -17.00 8.70
N ALA A 542 -24.42 -17.62 9.52
CA ALA A 542 -24.17 -19.06 9.49
C ALA A 542 -25.45 -19.86 9.84
N ASN A 543 -26.21 -19.41 10.84
CA ASN A 543 -27.50 -20.01 11.19
C ASN A 543 -28.53 -19.88 10.05
N LEU A 544 -28.55 -18.74 9.36
CA LEU A 544 -29.39 -18.54 8.17
C LEU A 544 -28.96 -19.46 7.02
N GLU A 545 -27.66 -19.59 6.75
CA GLU A 545 -27.13 -20.48 5.72
C GLU A 545 -27.45 -21.96 6.03
N GLY A 546 -27.34 -22.40 7.29
CA GLY A 546 -27.78 -23.73 7.71
C GLY A 546 -29.30 -23.93 7.54
N SER A 547 -30.10 -22.91 7.81
CA SER A 547 -31.56 -22.96 7.59
C SER A 547 -31.95 -23.08 6.10
N LEU A 548 -31.06 -22.69 5.17
CA LEU A 548 -31.33 -22.82 3.72
C LEU A 548 -31.43 -24.26 3.24
N GLU A 549 -30.92 -25.24 3.99
CA GLU A 549 -31.10 -26.66 3.69
C GLU A 549 -32.59 -27.05 3.65
N LYS A 550 -33.40 -26.37 4.48
CA LYS A 550 -34.84 -26.55 4.59
C LYS A 550 -35.64 -25.81 3.52
N VAL A 551 -34.99 -25.05 2.63
CA VAL A 551 -35.63 -24.27 1.54
C VAL A 551 -35.52 -25.00 0.20
N HIS A 552 -36.46 -24.72 -0.72
CA HIS A 552 -36.46 -25.25 -2.09
C HIS A 552 -35.20 -24.85 -2.88
N TYR A 553 -34.69 -25.76 -3.73
CA TYR A 553 -33.38 -25.63 -4.41
C TYR A 553 -33.23 -24.33 -5.24
N LEU A 554 -34.25 -23.97 -6.02
CA LEU A 554 -34.20 -22.78 -6.90
C LEU A 554 -34.14 -21.46 -6.10
N GLU A 555 -34.77 -21.42 -4.93
CA GLU A 555 -34.81 -20.24 -4.08
C GLU A 555 -33.53 -20.11 -3.24
N ARG A 556 -32.91 -21.25 -2.90
CA ARG A 556 -31.63 -21.30 -2.18
C ARG A 556 -30.53 -20.49 -2.88
N GLN A 557 -30.42 -20.61 -4.21
CA GLN A 557 -29.41 -19.88 -5.00
C GLN A 557 -29.57 -18.35 -4.89
N ARG A 558 -30.81 -17.84 -4.92
CA ARG A 558 -31.09 -16.40 -4.82
C ARG A 558 -30.73 -15.84 -3.44
N VAL A 559 -31.13 -16.54 -2.37
CA VAL A 559 -30.81 -16.13 -1.00
C VAL A 559 -29.32 -16.23 -0.75
N ARG A 560 -28.65 -17.28 -1.26
CA ARG A 560 -27.19 -17.45 -1.15
C ARG A 560 -26.42 -16.30 -1.80
N THR A 561 -26.84 -15.84 -2.97
CA THR A 561 -26.22 -14.67 -3.61
C THR A 561 -26.33 -13.42 -2.74
N ARG A 562 -27.46 -13.23 -2.04
CA ARG A 562 -27.61 -12.10 -1.10
C ARG A 562 -26.79 -12.25 0.16
N LEU A 563 -26.75 -13.45 0.76
CA LEU A 563 -25.91 -13.74 1.93
C LEU A 563 -24.44 -13.43 1.62
N GLU A 564 -23.96 -13.82 0.43
CA GLU A 564 -22.59 -13.55 0.00
C GLU A 564 -22.29 -12.05 -0.09
N GLN A 565 -23.26 -11.23 -0.50
CA GLN A 565 -23.10 -9.77 -0.50
C GLN A 565 -22.96 -9.20 0.91
N VAL A 566 -23.67 -9.77 1.91
CA VAL A 566 -23.53 -9.36 3.32
C VAL A 566 -22.17 -9.78 3.86
N TYR A 567 -21.72 -11.00 3.55
CA TYR A 567 -20.38 -11.49 3.91
C TYR A 567 -19.27 -10.63 3.31
N GLU A 568 -19.32 -10.34 2.00
CA GLU A 568 -18.36 -9.47 1.31
C GLU A 568 -18.31 -8.08 1.96
N TRP A 569 -19.48 -7.54 2.35
CA TRP A 569 -19.53 -6.26 3.03
C TRP A 569 -18.95 -6.32 4.45
N LEU A 570 -19.23 -7.39 5.22
CA LEU A 570 -18.69 -7.61 6.57
C LEU A 570 -17.17 -7.81 6.58
N ALA A 571 -16.61 -8.46 5.56
CA ALA A 571 -15.18 -8.74 5.42
C ALA A 571 -14.31 -7.48 5.24
N LYS A 572 -14.89 -6.32 4.91
CA LYS A 572 -14.14 -5.06 4.77
C LYS A 572 -13.38 -4.68 6.06
N LYS A 573 -12.08 -4.38 5.92
CA LYS A 573 -11.22 -3.92 7.03
C LYS A 573 -11.71 -2.58 7.62
N ARG A 574 -11.96 -2.57 8.93
CA ARG A 574 -12.47 -1.40 9.66
C ARG A 574 -11.91 -1.32 11.08
N LEU A 575 -11.92 -0.11 11.66
CA LEU A 575 -11.52 0.16 13.04
C LEU A 575 -12.72 0.02 14.00
N SER A 576 -13.91 0.42 13.58
CA SER A 576 -15.16 0.33 14.34
C SER A 576 -16.35 0.32 13.38
N PHE A 577 -17.52 -0.15 13.84
CA PHE A 577 -18.79 0.08 13.16
C PHE A 577 -19.37 1.45 13.57
N SER A 578 -19.97 2.15 12.62
CA SER A 578 -20.84 3.30 12.90
C SER A 578 -22.26 2.85 13.26
N SER A 579 -23.05 3.74 13.89
CA SER A 579 -24.47 3.51 14.19
C SER A 579 -25.27 3.12 12.94
N GLN A 580 -25.07 3.86 11.85
CA GLN A 580 -25.70 3.61 10.57
C GLN A 580 -25.35 2.23 10.02
N GLU A 581 -24.07 1.86 10.04
CA GLU A 581 -23.59 0.57 9.57
C GLU A 581 -24.17 -0.61 10.36
N LEU A 582 -24.27 -0.49 11.69
CA LEU A 582 -24.91 -1.50 12.53
C LEU A 582 -26.40 -1.65 12.21
N SER A 583 -27.10 -0.52 12.04
CA SER A 583 -28.52 -0.51 11.68
C SER A 583 -28.75 -1.13 10.29
N ASP A 584 -27.96 -0.74 9.28
CA ASP A 584 -28.08 -1.25 7.91
C ASP A 584 -27.83 -2.77 7.85
N LEU A 585 -26.82 -3.26 8.59
CA LEU A 585 -26.56 -4.70 8.73
C LEU A 585 -27.71 -5.45 9.40
N GLN A 586 -28.17 -4.94 10.56
CA GLN A 586 -29.26 -5.58 11.31
C GLN A 586 -30.53 -5.65 10.45
N SER A 587 -30.87 -4.57 9.75
CA SER A 587 -32.04 -4.54 8.87
C SER A 587 -31.94 -5.55 7.73
N GLU A 588 -30.79 -5.68 7.07
CA GLU A 588 -30.64 -6.65 5.96
C GLU A 588 -30.59 -8.11 6.47
N ILE A 589 -29.94 -8.37 7.62
CA ILE A 589 -29.97 -9.71 8.24
C ILE A 589 -31.40 -10.07 8.63
N GLN A 590 -32.13 -9.15 9.25
CA GLN A 590 -33.52 -9.35 9.65
C GLN A 590 -34.43 -9.62 8.44
N ARG A 591 -34.25 -8.87 7.36
CA ARG A 591 -34.92 -9.09 6.09
C ARG A 591 -34.65 -10.50 5.53
N LEU A 592 -33.39 -10.95 5.55
CA LEU A 592 -33.02 -12.30 5.11
C LEU A 592 -33.63 -13.36 6.02
N THR A 593 -33.67 -13.13 7.33
CA THR A 593 -34.36 -14.00 8.30
C THR A 593 -35.83 -14.16 7.96
N TYR A 594 -36.55 -13.05 7.70
CA TYR A 594 -37.96 -13.12 7.27
C TYR A 594 -38.12 -13.85 5.94
N LEU A 595 -37.22 -13.64 4.99
CA LEU A 595 -37.28 -14.29 3.68
C LEU A 595 -37.07 -15.81 3.81
N VAL A 596 -36.05 -16.24 4.56
CA VAL A 596 -35.79 -17.66 4.81
C VAL A 596 -36.97 -18.29 5.56
N ASN A 597 -37.53 -17.61 6.56
CA ASN A 597 -38.71 -18.07 7.29
C ASN A 597 -39.93 -18.25 6.36
N LEU A 598 -40.21 -17.26 5.50
CA LEU A 598 -41.28 -17.35 4.50
C LEU A 598 -41.09 -18.56 3.58
N LEU A 599 -39.89 -18.72 3.04
CA LEU A 599 -39.57 -19.77 2.07
C LEU A 599 -39.62 -21.16 2.72
N MET A 600 -39.19 -21.29 3.98
CA MET A 600 -39.37 -22.52 4.76
C MET A 600 -40.85 -22.85 4.93
N ARG A 601 -41.69 -21.89 5.32
CA ARG A 601 -43.14 -22.09 5.47
C ARG A 601 -43.81 -22.48 4.14
N CYS A 602 -43.39 -21.86 3.04
CA CYS A 602 -43.93 -22.18 1.70
C CYS A 602 -43.60 -23.61 1.28
N LYS A 603 -42.38 -24.09 1.56
CA LYS A 603 -42.00 -25.49 1.27
C LYS A 603 -42.76 -26.49 2.13
N MET A 604 -42.95 -26.20 3.42
CA MET A 604 -43.66 -27.11 4.33
C MET A 604 -45.15 -27.22 4.03
N ALA A 605 -45.72 -26.24 3.32
CA ALA A 605 -47.13 -26.15 3.00
C ALA A 605 -47.44 -26.40 1.50
N GLU A 606 -46.59 -27.15 0.79
CA GLU A 606 -46.59 -27.36 -0.67
C GLU A 606 -47.99 -27.51 -1.33
N GLU A 607 -49.01 -28.02 -0.63
CA GLU A 607 -50.39 -28.16 -1.12
C GLU A 607 -51.40 -27.06 -0.69
N LYS A 608 -51.11 -26.29 0.37
CA LYS A 608 -52.02 -25.27 0.97
C LYS A 608 -51.81 -23.84 0.46
N VAL A 609 -50.76 -23.58 -0.33
CA VAL A 609 -50.48 -22.24 -0.90
C VAL A 609 -51.35 -22.02 -2.14
N LYS A 610 -52.65 -21.79 -1.95
CA LYS A 610 -53.61 -21.47 -3.04
C LYS A 610 -54.48 -20.27 -2.67
N GLY A 611 -54.92 -19.50 -3.67
CA GLY A 611 -55.82 -18.35 -3.50
C GLY A 611 -55.20 -17.19 -2.72
N SER A 612 -55.95 -16.64 -1.77
CA SER A 612 -55.58 -15.46 -0.95
C SER A 612 -54.22 -15.60 -0.23
N VAL A 613 -53.85 -16.82 0.19
CA VAL A 613 -52.55 -17.09 0.84
C VAL A 613 -51.38 -16.89 -0.13
N ALA A 614 -51.54 -17.24 -1.41
CA ALA A 614 -50.50 -17.04 -2.42
C ALA A 614 -50.30 -15.55 -2.77
N GLU A 615 -51.36 -14.76 -2.74
CA GLU A 615 -51.30 -13.30 -2.94
C GLU A 615 -50.58 -12.61 -1.78
N GLU A 616 -50.88 -12.99 -0.52
CA GLU A 616 -50.17 -12.47 0.65
C GLU A 616 -48.69 -12.89 0.68
N VAL A 617 -48.37 -14.15 0.35
CA VAL A 617 -46.97 -14.61 0.20
C VAL A 617 -46.26 -13.82 -0.90
N SER A 618 -46.91 -13.57 -2.04
CA SER A 618 -46.33 -12.78 -3.14
C SER A 618 -46.13 -11.31 -2.76
N SER A 619 -47.06 -10.75 -1.99
CA SER A 619 -46.96 -9.40 -1.44
C SER A 619 -45.77 -9.25 -0.49
N ILE A 620 -45.59 -10.18 0.45
CA ILE A 620 -44.44 -10.19 1.36
C ILE A 620 -43.15 -10.42 0.58
N ARG A 621 -43.15 -11.36 -0.37
CA ARG A 621 -42.00 -11.64 -1.24
C ARG A 621 -41.58 -10.39 -2.02
N ASN A 622 -42.53 -9.64 -2.59
CA ASN A 622 -42.21 -8.40 -3.29
C ASN A 622 -41.52 -7.38 -2.39
N ILE A 623 -41.86 -7.30 -1.10
CA ILE A 623 -41.17 -6.41 -0.15
C ILE A 623 -39.77 -6.95 0.18
N LEU A 624 -39.66 -8.24 0.51
CA LEU A 624 -38.41 -8.88 0.92
C LEU A 624 -37.43 -9.06 -0.25
N GLU A 625 -37.89 -9.12 -1.50
CA GLU A 625 -37.05 -9.24 -2.70
C GLU A 625 -36.75 -7.89 -3.38
N LYS A 626 -37.30 -6.75 -2.90
CA LYS A 626 -36.86 -5.42 -3.35
C LYS A 626 -35.33 -5.26 -3.25
N THR A 627 -34.76 -4.33 -3.98
CA THR A 627 -33.31 -4.07 -3.90
C THR A 627 -32.96 -2.87 -3.03
N CYS A 628 -33.94 -2.04 -2.65
CA CYS A 628 -33.76 -0.90 -1.77
C CYS A 628 -33.60 -1.30 -0.29
N LYS A 629 -33.23 -0.31 0.55
CA LYS A 629 -33.14 -0.42 2.01
C LYS A 629 -34.44 -0.96 2.61
N PHE A 630 -34.32 -1.91 3.54
CA PHE A 630 -35.43 -2.42 4.32
C PHE A 630 -35.72 -1.43 5.46
N THR A 631 -36.84 -0.72 5.38
CA THR A 631 -37.20 0.31 6.35
C THR A 631 -37.97 -0.27 7.52
N GLN A 632 -38.07 0.48 8.62
CA GLN A 632 -38.87 0.08 9.78
C GLN A 632 -40.37 -0.07 9.44
N GLU A 633 -40.88 0.72 8.49
CA GLU A 633 -42.25 0.62 7.99
C GLU A 633 -42.46 -0.69 7.20
N ASP A 634 -41.50 -1.05 6.34
CA ASP A 634 -41.52 -2.35 5.64
C ASP A 634 -41.47 -3.51 6.64
N GLU A 635 -40.65 -3.40 7.70
CA GLU A 635 -40.55 -4.41 8.75
C GLU A 635 -41.87 -4.61 9.49
N GLN A 636 -42.52 -3.53 9.93
CA GLN A 636 -43.82 -3.61 10.60
C GLN A 636 -44.90 -4.21 9.68
N LEU A 637 -44.88 -3.86 8.39
CA LEU A 637 -45.81 -4.41 7.41
C LEU A 637 -45.58 -5.90 7.18
N VAL A 638 -44.31 -6.33 7.02
CA VAL A 638 -43.94 -7.74 6.88
C VAL A 638 -44.30 -8.52 8.14
N GLN A 639 -44.01 -7.99 9.32
CA GLN A 639 -44.33 -8.66 10.59
C GLN A 639 -45.83 -8.87 10.74
N LYS A 640 -46.65 -7.83 10.51
CA LYS A 640 -48.12 -7.93 10.55
C LYS A 640 -48.65 -8.98 9.57
N LYS A 641 -48.13 -9.01 8.34
CA LYS A 641 -48.52 -10.00 7.33
C LYS A 641 -48.03 -11.41 7.68
N MET A 642 -46.84 -11.54 8.26
CA MET A 642 -46.31 -12.83 8.74
C MET A 642 -47.10 -13.39 9.91
N ASP A 643 -47.56 -12.54 10.82
CA ASP A 643 -48.41 -12.93 11.94
C ASP A 643 -49.80 -13.38 11.44
N ALA A 644 -50.36 -12.69 10.45
CA ALA A 644 -51.58 -13.14 9.77
C ALA A 644 -51.38 -14.50 9.06
N LEU A 645 -50.17 -14.77 8.55
CA LEU A 645 -49.85 -16.06 7.94
C LEU A 645 -49.56 -17.18 8.94
N LYS A 646 -49.17 -16.88 10.19
CA LYS A 646 -48.91 -17.91 11.24
C LYS A 646 -50.15 -18.78 11.50
N THR A 647 -51.34 -18.19 11.45
CA THR A 647 -52.61 -18.90 11.66
C THR A 647 -52.97 -19.82 10.50
N THR A 648 -52.49 -19.53 9.29
CA THR A 648 -52.77 -20.31 8.07
C THR A 648 -51.65 -21.29 7.67
N LEU A 649 -50.41 -20.99 8.06
CA LEU A 649 -49.19 -21.73 7.71
C LEU A 649 -48.39 -21.98 9.00
N PRO A 650 -48.62 -23.12 9.70
CA PRO A 650 -47.97 -23.41 10.98
C PRO A 650 -46.46 -23.62 10.84
N CYS A 651 -45.73 -23.33 11.93
CA CYS A 651 -44.27 -23.45 12.00
C CYS A 651 -43.76 -24.91 12.10
N SER A 652 -44.65 -25.86 12.42
CA SER A 652 -44.35 -27.28 12.58
C SER A 652 -45.32 -28.12 11.72
N GLY A 653 -44.86 -29.30 11.25
CA GLY A 653 -45.70 -30.27 10.54
C GLY A 653 -46.77 -30.94 11.41
N LEU A 654 -46.93 -30.50 12.67
CA LEU A 654 -47.83 -31.07 13.68
C LEU A 654 -49.12 -30.27 13.88
N GLY A 655 -49.26 -29.11 13.24
CA GLY A 655 -50.44 -28.27 13.41
C GLY A 655 -50.54 -27.55 14.77
N ILE A 656 -49.49 -27.62 15.61
CA ILE A 656 -49.37 -26.91 16.90
C ILE A 656 -48.11 -26.02 16.94
N SER A 657 -48.13 -24.96 17.74
CA SER A 657 -46.98 -24.07 17.92
C SER A 657 -45.85 -24.75 18.70
N GLU A 658 -44.63 -24.22 18.60
CA GLU A 658 -43.48 -24.77 19.34
C GLU A 658 -43.64 -24.53 20.86
N GLU A 659 -44.27 -23.42 21.24
CA GLU A 659 -44.63 -23.15 22.64
C GLU A 659 -45.67 -24.15 23.17
N GLU A 660 -46.68 -24.49 22.36
CA GLU A 660 -47.67 -25.53 22.69
C GLU A 660 -47.00 -26.91 22.81
N ARG A 661 -46.09 -27.26 21.90
CA ARG A 661 -45.31 -28.51 21.97
C ARG A 661 -44.53 -28.61 23.28
N VAL A 662 -43.82 -27.55 23.67
CA VAL A 662 -43.04 -27.52 24.92
C VAL A 662 -43.95 -27.60 26.15
N GLN A 663 -45.10 -26.90 26.14
CA GLN A 663 -46.07 -26.99 27.23
C GLN A 663 -46.68 -28.40 27.36
N ILE A 664 -47.01 -29.06 26.25
CA ILE A 664 -47.54 -30.44 26.24
C ILE A 664 -46.52 -31.42 26.81
N VAL A 665 -45.26 -31.34 26.37
CA VAL A 665 -44.18 -32.21 26.85
C VAL A 665 -43.90 -31.97 28.34
N THR A 666 -43.91 -30.70 28.76
CA THR A 666 -43.67 -30.32 30.17
C THR A 666 -44.83 -30.74 31.08
N ALA A 667 -46.08 -30.61 30.61
CA ALA A 667 -47.28 -30.97 31.38
C ALA A 667 -47.41 -32.49 31.58
N LEU A 668 -47.00 -33.30 30.58
CA LEU A 668 -47.05 -34.75 30.68
C LEU A 668 -45.88 -35.35 31.47
N GLY A 669 -44.75 -34.63 31.58
CA GLY A 669 -43.62 -35.02 32.44
C GLY A 669 -42.96 -36.36 32.10
N VAL A 670 -43.19 -36.88 30.89
CA VAL A 670 -42.65 -38.18 30.45
C VAL A 670 -41.20 -38.05 29.98
N PRO A 671 -40.33 -39.06 30.25
CA PRO A 671 -38.96 -39.08 29.72
C PRO A 671 -38.91 -39.14 28.19
N ARG A 672 -37.75 -38.85 27.58
CA ARG A 672 -37.56 -38.99 26.13
C ARG A 672 -37.81 -40.43 25.66
N GLY A 673 -38.43 -40.61 24.51
CA GLY A 673 -38.72 -41.91 23.88
C GLY A 673 -40.13 -42.46 24.12
N HIS A 674 -41.06 -41.63 24.65
CA HIS A 674 -42.43 -42.04 25.01
C HIS A 674 -43.49 -41.60 23.98
N TRP A 675 -43.10 -40.85 22.96
CA TRP A 675 -44.00 -40.28 21.95
C TRP A 675 -44.01 -41.10 20.66
N PHE A 676 -45.19 -41.45 20.18
CA PHE A 676 -45.41 -42.29 19.00
C PHE A 676 -46.43 -41.68 18.06
N LYS A 677 -46.46 -42.14 16.81
CA LYS A 677 -47.44 -41.75 15.79
C LYS A 677 -48.14 -42.97 15.22
N CYS A 678 -49.44 -42.83 14.98
CA CYS A 678 -50.25 -43.83 14.30
C CYS A 678 -49.88 -43.93 12.80
N PRO A 679 -50.42 -44.90 12.04
CA PRO A 679 -50.11 -45.07 10.62
C PRO A 679 -50.45 -43.83 9.76
N ASN A 680 -51.45 -43.05 10.20
CA ASN A 680 -51.89 -41.81 9.57
C ASN A 680 -51.22 -40.54 10.14
N GLY A 681 -50.24 -40.69 11.05
CA GLY A 681 -49.41 -39.57 11.53
C GLY A 681 -49.92 -38.82 12.77
N HIS A 682 -51.03 -39.24 13.40
CA HIS A 682 -51.50 -38.64 14.66
C HIS A 682 -50.62 -39.07 15.83
N ILE A 683 -50.22 -38.10 16.65
CA ILE A 683 -49.30 -38.30 17.78
C ILE A 683 -50.05 -38.76 19.03
N TYR A 684 -49.51 -39.76 19.70
CA TYR A 684 -49.96 -40.22 21.01
C TYR A 684 -48.75 -40.54 21.91
N VAL A 685 -48.99 -40.62 23.22
CA VAL A 685 -47.96 -40.89 24.22
C VAL A 685 -48.24 -42.21 24.93
N ILE A 686 -47.18 -42.98 25.21
CA ILE A 686 -47.23 -44.16 26.08
C ILE A 686 -46.53 -43.76 27.37
N THR A 687 -47.22 -43.73 28.50
CA THR A 687 -46.74 -43.06 29.73
C THR A 687 -45.89 -43.95 30.65
N GLU A 688 -46.42 -45.07 31.13
CA GLU A 688 -45.89 -45.76 32.32
C GLU A 688 -44.44 -46.26 32.20
N CYS A 689 -44.16 -47.10 31.20
CA CYS A 689 -42.83 -47.69 30.97
C CYS A 689 -42.23 -47.32 29.60
N GLY A 690 -42.94 -46.51 28.81
CA GLY A 690 -42.57 -46.17 27.43
C GLY A 690 -42.63 -47.34 26.43
N GLY A 691 -43.00 -48.54 26.88
CA GLY A 691 -43.24 -49.72 26.04
C GLY A 691 -44.73 -50.00 25.86
N ALA A 692 -45.12 -50.45 24.67
CA ALA A 692 -46.52 -50.70 24.34
C ALA A 692 -47.04 -51.98 25.01
N MET A 693 -47.96 -51.84 25.97
CA MET A 693 -48.56 -52.97 26.72
C MET A 693 -50.02 -53.23 26.43
N GLN A 694 -50.70 -52.27 25.81
CA GLN A 694 -52.10 -52.39 25.42
C GLN A 694 -52.31 -51.84 24.01
N ARG A 695 -53.25 -52.46 23.28
CA ARG A 695 -53.74 -51.94 22.01
C ARG A 695 -54.92 -50.99 22.28
N GLY A 696 -54.84 -49.79 21.72
CA GLY A 696 -55.91 -48.80 21.69
C GLY A 696 -56.29 -48.45 20.26
N THR A 697 -57.27 -47.56 20.11
CA THR A 697 -57.66 -46.99 18.82
C THR A 697 -57.40 -45.49 18.81
N CYS A 698 -56.85 -44.98 17.71
CA CYS A 698 -56.59 -43.56 17.54
C CYS A 698 -57.94 -42.80 17.58
N PRO A 699 -58.10 -41.79 18.45
CA PRO A 699 -59.35 -41.02 18.53
C PRO A 699 -59.69 -40.28 17.23
N GLU A 700 -58.68 -39.96 16.41
CA GLU A 700 -58.83 -39.14 15.21
C GLU A 700 -59.06 -39.96 13.94
N CYS A 701 -58.36 -41.09 13.77
CA CYS A 701 -58.46 -41.91 12.56
C CYS A 701 -58.90 -43.36 12.79
N GLN A 702 -59.21 -43.74 14.03
CA GLN A 702 -59.68 -45.09 14.43
C GLN A 702 -58.71 -46.26 14.15
N GLU A 703 -57.53 -45.98 13.59
CA GLU A 703 -56.46 -46.96 13.41
C GLU A 703 -55.92 -47.49 14.74
N VAL A 704 -55.37 -48.70 14.71
CA VAL A 704 -54.82 -49.37 15.90
C VAL A 704 -53.53 -48.66 16.35
N ILE A 705 -53.52 -48.20 17.60
CA ILE A 705 -52.37 -47.58 18.26
C ILE A 705 -51.89 -48.43 19.45
N GLY A 706 -50.63 -48.30 19.84
CA GLY A 706 -50.05 -49.11 20.93
C GLY A 706 -49.49 -50.45 20.43
N GLY A 707 -49.69 -51.52 21.21
CA GLY A 707 -49.01 -52.81 21.03
C GLY A 707 -49.12 -53.70 22.28
N GLU A 708 -48.47 -54.86 22.28
CA GLU A 708 -48.52 -55.83 23.39
C GLU A 708 -47.10 -56.32 23.75
N ASN A 709 -46.88 -56.73 25.00
CA ASN A 709 -45.60 -57.26 25.50
C ASN A 709 -44.39 -56.34 25.21
N HIS A 710 -44.56 -55.05 25.46
CA HIS A 710 -43.59 -53.99 25.16
C HIS A 710 -43.18 -53.88 23.67
N THR A 711 -43.91 -54.54 22.78
CA THR A 711 -43.66 -54.51 21.34
C THR A 711 -44.70 -53.62 20.71
N LEU A 712 -44.23 -52.52 20.10
CA LEU A 712 -45.09 -51.59 19.36
C LEU A 712 -45.67 -52.28 18.12
N GLU A 713 -46.94 -52.02 17.82
CA GLU A 713 -47.56 -52.48 16.59
C GLU A 713 -46.78 -51.98 15.36
N ARG A 714 -46.56 -52.84 14.36
CA ARG A 714 -45.63 -52.57 13.25
C ARG A 714 -45.99 -51.34 12.42
N SER A 715 -47.26 -50.97 12.44
CA SER A 715 -47.79 -49.83 11.69
C SER A 715 -47.58 -48.49 12.42
N ASN A 716 -47.23 -48.52 13.71
CA ASN A 716 -46.91 -47.33 14.50
C ASN A 716 -45.41 -47.02 14.46
N GLN A 717 -45.07 -45.75 14.64
CA GLN A 717 -43.68 -45.27 14.59
C GLN A 717 -43.38 -44.36 15.79
N LEU A 718 -42.11 -44.20 16.14
CA LEU A 718 -41.68 -43.18 17.10
C LEU A 718 -41.90 -41.78 16.53
N ALA A 719 -42.27 -40.82 17.37
CA ALA A 719 -42.46 -39.40 17.02
C ALA A 719 -41.33 -38.53 17.60
N PRO A 720 -40.11 -38.58 17.03
CA PRO A 720 -38.95 -37.82 17.51
C PRO A 720 -39.16 -36.30 17.50
N GLU A 721 -40.09 -35.80 16.71
CA GLU A 721 -40.50 -34.40 16.64
C GLU A 721 -41.08 -33.85 17.95
N MET A 722 -41.53 -34.69 18.89
CA MET A 722 -42.05 -34.24 20.19
C MET A 722 -40.98 -34.02 21.25
N ASP A 723 -39.97 -34.89 21.33
CA ASP A 723 -39.02 -34.93 22.45
C ASP A 723 -37.55 -35.10 22.05
N GLY A 724 -37.28 -35.22 20.74
CA GLY A 724 -35.94 -35.42 20.18
C GLY A 724 -35.36 -36.82 20.39
N ALA A 725 -36.15 -37.82 20.77
CA ALA A 725 -35.67 -39.17 21.03
C ALA A 725 -35.28 -39.91 19.73
N GLN A 726 -34.09 -40.52 19.70
CA GLN A 726 -33.65 -41.34 18.56
C GLN A 726 -34.17 -42.79 18.64
N HIS A 727 -34.55 -43.24 19.83
CA HIS A 727 -35.05 -44.58 20.09
C HIS A 727 -36.24 -44.54 21.06
N PRO A 728 -37.18 -45.50 20.98
CA PRO A 728 -38.19 -45.69 22.01
C PRO A 728 -37.55 -45.94 23.37
N ALA A 729 -38.18 -45.43 24.43
CA ALA A 729 -37.70 -45.61 25.80
C ALA A 729 -37.56 -47.10 26.17
N TRP A 730 -38.39 -47.95 25.58
CA TRP A 730 -38.28 -49.40 25.66
C TRP A 730 -37.77 -49.99 24.33
N SER A 731 -36.46 -50.13 24.19
CA SER A 731 -35.81 -50.83 23.07
C SER A 731 -34.68 -51.73 23.57
N ASP A 732 -34.41 -52.83 22.88
CA ASP A 732 -33.27 -53.74 23.20
C ASP A 732 -31.93 -53.01 23.16
N THR A 733 -31.86 -51.86 22.48
CA THR A 733 -30.69 -50.98 22.40
C THR A 733 -30.52 -50.11 23.66
N ALA A 734 -31.62 -49.68 24.30
CA ALA A 734 -31.59 -48.92 25.56
C ALA A 734 -31.27 -49.81 26.78
N ASN A 735 -31.75 -51.06 26.79
CA ASN A 735 -31.52 -52.00 27.90
C ASN A 735 -30.11 -52.61 27.93
N ASN A 736 -29.36 -52.60 26.81
CA ASN A 736 -28.05 -53.25 26.71
C ASN A 736 -26.83 -52.32 26.85
N LEU A 737 -27.01 -51.00 26.93
CA LEU A 737 -25.88 -50.04 26.93
C LEU A 737 -25.71 -49.19 28.20
N MET A 738 -26.57 -49.31 29.22
CA MET A 738 -26.42 -48.55 30.48
C MET A 738 -26.15 -49.38 31.75
N ASN A 739 -26.05 -50.72 31.68
CA ASN A 739 -25.82 -51.55 32.88
C ASN A 739 -24.40 -52.15 33.02
N PHE A 740 -23.41 -51.74 32.21
CA PHE A 740 -22.03 -52.26 32.34
C PHE A 740 -20.90 -51.23 32.40
N GLU A 741 -21.15 -49.94 32.16
CA GLU A 741 -20.09 -48.91 32.23
C GLU A 741 -20.01 -48.17 33.58
N GLU A 742 -21.09 -48.14 34.38
CA GLU A 742 -21.06 -47.45 35.68
C GLU A 742 -20.45 -48.28 36.83
N ILE A 743 -20.41 -49.62 36.74
CA ILE A 743 -19.80 -50.48 37.77
C ILE A 743 -18.26 -50.50 37.69
N ARG A 744 -17.64 -50.06 36.58
CA ARG A 744 -16.18 -49.94 36.44
C ARG A 744 -15.60 -48.61 36.92
N ARG A 745 -16.44 -47.64 37.31
CA ARG A 745 -16.01 -46.35 37.87
C ARG A 745 -16.17 -46.23 39.39
N MET A 746 -16.65 -47.29 40.06
CA MET A 746 -16.81 -47.34 41.53
C MET A 746 -16.10 -48.54 42.20
N MET A 747 -15.14 -49.17 41.51
CA MET A 747 -14.04 -49.96 42.08
C MET A 747 -12.72 -49.38 41.57
#